data_AF-A0A5R9G9L0-F1
#
_entry.id   AF-A0A5R9G9L0-F1
#
_cell.length_a   1.000
_cell.length_b   1.000
_cell.length_c   1.000
_cell.angle_alpha   90.00
_cell.angle_beta   90.00
_cell.angle_gamma   90.00
#
_symmetry.space_group_name_H-M   'P 1'
#
loop_
_entity.id
_entity.type
_entity.pdbx_description
1 polymer ?
#
loop_
_entity_poly.entity_id
_entity_poly.type
_entity_poly.pdbx_seq_one_letter_code
_entity_poly.pdbx_strand_id
1 'polypeptide(L)'
;MKRWMALTLCAAMMMGAIPSMSAADPARKALTDIQNHWAAEGIMRLQALGWVGGYEDGTFRPDRSVTRAEFIAVLIRALKLKPAGSFTVPFRDVPADYWATDEIAAGRSVGLLAGDPDGAFRPNDGMTRAEAASVLARAYLYPEDDQSGFAFRDVSQEHWAYESVMTLAGNGIVEGNSQGLFQPNRSVTRAEVAVMLLRTIDSNVRPASSVISGPPVLPNVYELIPRDWNIYSDGTHAKETTKGFNDALVWAHKAGYTVFKVPAGTYLISKPVKNTIGSDGYITMVPNMTFWADDNAVFQKEANDSESYTTLLVPYGANNVVIRGGTYRGDKDTHNYAVKDTYGPGTHEGGYGISIAGANNVTIDGVKAVHFTGDGAIVGGKPTLIQDIYETGFTSGNIDEAGNMLADPAAVRTKTAVTLDPAKKPMFATEKYFELSNPRNLPGMFDIYFYRADGSFLSRQTNVAMRQILSIPSEANHFHLVFRKASATDAYVEVWNRVQSDSVVIKNSEFAFNRRQGITVAGGNNVTIEGNKIHDIGGTAPMSGIDVEGGYGENGMLNTNIYIRKNEFYNNRLYDIILYDGRNAVVEGNRLGSSKAIGLAISDPFTGATVQNNTFVGSGISAAHDATFINNTMSDATAAFQGPNVVVDQLTLTDSVFTVTNKVKFGVQVSNLRMTNTKKGTSGITLYGEPIHMKNVSMKGESALRNLTGEIADGSIFDNLVIEGYNSTYGIDLPRGTYNNCKFTASGQGSGTISVNGEGTYALNKCEISVSGRALHVSGDGVGFTIRDSKIGINGSWGQALYVEQARNLLIEGNEIRAEHLAQPVNLIQFYKSGEKVNRNAVGNAVIKSNTIVTNNASKGVSTQDGGAGAPAFTVTDNVLVNATLDLKKADVQRNNELISGQ
;
A
#
# COMPACT_ATOMS: atom_id res chain seq x y z
N MET A 1 21.95 11.58 -28.03
CA MET A 1 22.27 10.33 -28.74
C MET A 1 23.43 9.63 -28.04
N LYS A 2 23.18 8.40 -27.56
CA LYS A 2 24.11 7.27 -27.37
C LYS A 2 25.34 7.36 -26.41
N ARG A 3 25.18 6.59 -25.32
CA ARG A 3 26.03 5.48 -24.80
C ARG A 3 27.12 5.76 -23.74
N TRP A 4 27.16 4.82 -22.78
CA TRP A 4 27.93 4.65 -21.54
C TRP A 4 29.45 4.52 -21.71
N MET A 5 30.26 4.83 -20.67
CA MET A 5 30.82 3.86 -19.68
C MET A 5 31.92 4.47 -18.76
N ALA A 6 32.01 3.90 -17.54
CA ALA A 6 33.19 3.68 -16.67
C ALA A 6 33.53 4.65 -15.49
N LEU A 7 33.44 4.07 -14.29
CA LEU A 7 33.98 4.43 -12.97
C LEU A 7 35.52 4.62 -12.96
N THR A 8 36.07 5.48 -12.07
CA THR A 8 36.95 5.06 -10.93
C THR A 8 37.24 6.20 -9.92
N LEU A 9 37.17 5.81 -8.63
CA LEU A 9 37.88 6.26 -7.40
C LEU A 9 38.67 7.59 -7.38
N CYS A 10 38.56 8.38 -6.29
CA CYS A 10 39.34 8.15 -5.06
C CYS A 10 39.01 9.20 -3.97
N ALA A 11 38.72 8.74 -2.76
CA ALA A 11 38.65 9.56 -1.55
C ALA A 11 40.04 9.71 -0.90
N ALA A 12 40.29 10.83 -0.20
CA ALA A 12 41.44 11.00 0.67
C ALA A 12 41.06 11.74 1.97
N MET A 13 41.40 11.09 3.10
CA MET A 13 41.80 11.62 4.44
C MET A 13 40.72 12.37 5.28
N MET A 14 40.58 12.23 6.61
CA MET A 14 41.50 11.96 7.74
C MET A 14 40.77 11.15 8.84
N MET A 15 41.32 10.05 9.38
CA MET A 15 42.22 9.91 10.56
C MET A 15 41.67 10.37 11.92
N GLY A 16 41.52 9.38 12.82
CA GLY A 16 41.42 9.53 14.27
C GLY A 16 41.48 8.18 15.00
N ALA A 17 42.69 7.81 15.46
CA ALA A 17 43.07 6.79 16.46
C ALA A 17 42.62 5.31 16.28
N ILE A 18 43.55 4.48 15.79
CA ILE A 18 43.50 3.00 15.85
C ILE A 18 44.25 2.56 17.13
N PRO A 19 43.68 1.73 18.01
CA PRO A 19 44.43 1.10 19.10
C PRO A 19 45.46 0.12 18.52
N SER A 20 46.66 0.14 19.08
CA SER A 20 47.82 -0.66 18.71
C SER A 20 47.48 -2.13 18.41
N MET A 21 47.72 -2.55 17.17
CA MET A 21 47.80 -3.96 16.80
C MET A 21 48.95 -4.61 17.58
N SER A 22 48.59 -5.56 18.44
CA SER A 22 49.52 -6.60 18.89
C SER A 22 50.12 -7.31 17.67
N ALA A 23 51.38 -7.69 17.79
CA ALA A 23 52.25 -8.25 16.76
C ALA A 23 51.64 -9.40 15.95
N ALA A 24 52.02 -9.46 14.67
CA ALA A 24 51.74 -10.56 13.77
C ALA A 24 52.31 -11.89 14.30
N ASP A 25 51.48 -12.93 14.31
CA ASP A 25 51.87 -14.32 14.56
C ASP A 25 52.58 -14.88 13.29
N PRO A 26 53.66 -15.68 13.42
CA PRO A 26 54.52 -16.04 12.31
C PRO A 26 54.01 -17.25 11.49
N ALA A 27 54.29 -17.22 10.18
CA ALA A 27 54.26 -18.33 9.21
C ALA A 27 52.88 -18.89 8.76
N ARG A 28 52.17 -18.19 7.86
CA ARG A 28 51.22 -18.86 6.94
C ARG A 28 51.99 -19.51 5.78
N LYS A 29 52.02 -20.84 5.75
CA LYS A 29 52.68 -21.65 4.71
C LYS A 29 51.92 -21.52 3.37
N ALA A 30 52.65 -21.31 2.27
CA ALA A 30 52.06 -21.30 0.93
C ALA A 30 51.50 -22.71 0.60
N LEU A 31 50.29 -22.76 0.03
CA LEU A 31 49.60 -24.01 -0.29
C LEU A 31 50.09 -24.56 -1.63
N THR A 32 50.59 -25.79 -1.66
CA THR A 32 51.29 -26.36 -2.83
C THR A 32 50.37 -26.96 -3.90
N ASP A 33 49.11 -27.23 -3.56
CA ASP A 33 48.16 -28.02 -4.36
C ASP A 33 46.99 -27.20 -4.94
N ILE A 34 47.02 -25.87 -4.84
CA ILE A 34 45.94 -24.99 -5.33
C ILE A 34 46.30 -24.16 -6.56
N GLN A 35 47.55 -24.17 -7.02
CA GLN A 35 48.06 -23.21 -8.02
C GLN A 35 47.28 -23.19 -9.35
N ASN A 36 46.73 -24.34 -9.77
CA ASN A 36 45.91 -24.49 -10.98
C ASN A 36 44.46 -24.88 -10.68
N HIS A 37 44.01 -24.73 -9.43
CA HIS A 37 42.68 -25.14 -9.00
C HIS A 37 41.68 -23.98 -9.19
N TRP A 38 40.47 -24.26 -9.68
CA TRP A 38 39.45 -23.24 -9.96
C TRP A 38 39.06 -22.42 -8.72
N ALA A 39 39.18 -23.00 -7.53
CA ALA A 39 38.92 -22.34 -6.24
C ALA A 39 40.14 -21.62 -5.62
N ALA A 40 41.28 -21.52 -6.31
CA ALA A 40 42.54 -21.01 -5.75
C ALA A 40 42.38 -19.62 -5.10
N GLU A 41 41.71 -18.70 -5.79
CA GLU A 41 41.48 -17.34 -5.30
C GLU A 41 40.66 -17.32 -4.00
N GLY A 42 39.54 -18.06 -3.97
CA GLY A 42 38.70 -18.19 -2.78
C GLY A 42 39.45 -18.80 -1.60
N ILE A 43 40.23 -19.85 -1.85
CA ILE A 43 41.02 -20.52 -0.81
C ILE A 43 42.06 -19.55 -0.24
N MET A 44 42.81 -18.83 -1.08
CA MET A 44 43.82 -17.86 -0.64
C MET A 44 43.21 -16.71 0.16
N ARG A 45 42.04 -16.19 -0.27
CA ARG A 45 41.38 -15.07 0.41
C ARG A 45 40.78 -15.47 1.75
N LEU A 46 40.18 -16.66 1.86
CA LEU A 46 39.72 -17.17 3.15
C LEU A 46 40.88 -17.56 4.08
N GLN A 47 42.00 -18.04 3.53
CA GLN A 47 43.23 -18.26 4.30
C GLN A 47 43.78 -16.92 4.82
N ALA A 48 43.73 -15.86 4.00
CA ALA A 48 44.11 -14.50 4.39
C ALA A 48 43.23 -13.94 5.53
N LEU A 49 41.93 -14.27 5.55
CA LEU A 49 41.00 -13.93 6.62
C LEU A 49 41.17 -14.82 7.88
N GLY A 50 41.95 -15.91 7.79
CA GLY A 50 42.17 -16.85 8.88
C GLY A 50 41.02 -17.83 9.11
N TRP A 51 40.11 -17.99 8.15
CA TRP A 51 38.91 -18.82 8.30
C TRP A 51 39.16 -20.27 7.89
N VAL A 52 40.06 -20.48 6.93
CA VAL A 52 40.49 -21.81 6.47
C VAL A 52 42.01 -21.94 6.58
N GLY A 53 42.49 -23.17 6.79
CA GLY A 53 43.90 -23.52 6.85
C GLY A 53 44.24 -24.73 5.99
N GLY A 54 45.53 -24.88 5.68
CA GLY A 54 46.08 -26.09 5.07
C GLY A 54 46.53 -27.12 6.12
N TYR A 55 46.91 -28.29 5.64
CA TYR A 55 47.51 -29.35 6.44
C TYR A 55 49.00 -29.05 6.70
N GLU A 56 49.59 -29.74 7.69
CA GLU A 56 51.00 -29.58 8.06
C GLU A 56 51.97 -29.85 6.89
N ASP A 57 51.57 -30.75 5.98
CA ASP A 57 52.28 -31.10 4.75
C ASP A 57 52.31 -29.97 3.69
N GLY A 58 51.61 -28.86 3.92
CA GLY A 58 51.55 -27.71 3.01
C GLY A 58 50.44 -27.80 1.95
N THR A 59 49.55 -28.79 2.02
CA THR A 59 48.41 -28.95 1.10
C THR A 59 47.12 -28.36 1.66
N PHE A 60 46.17 -28.01 0.80
CA PHE A 60 44.79 -27.64 1.17
C PHE A 60 43.80 -28.78 0.99
N ARG A 61 44.06 -29.69 0.05
CA ARG A 61 43.21 -30.81 -0.39
C ARG A 61 41.83 -30.33 -0.88
N PRO A 62 41.78 -29.52 -1.96
CA PRO A 62 40.56 -28.84 -2.41
C PRO A 62 39.39 -29.78 -2.73
N ASP A 63 39.68 -30.97 -3.28
CA ASP A 63 38.66 -31.95 -3.70
C ASP A 63 38.22 -32.91 -2.58
N ARG A 64 38.81 -32.81 -1.38
CA ARG A 64 38.37 -33.60 -0.23
C ARG A 64 37.01 -33.11 0.24
N SER A 65 36.07 -34.03 0.46
CA SER A 65 34.79 -33.75 1.13
C SER A 65 35.01 -33.20 2.54
N VAL A 66 34.21 -32.22 2.95
CA VAL A 66 34.21 -31.71 4.33
C VAL A 66 33.27 -32.51 5.23
N THR A 67 33.63 -32.63 6.49
CA THR A 67 32.70 -33.10 7.52
C THR A 67 31.74 -31.99 7.95
N ARG A 68 30.65 -32.38 8.61
CA ARG A 68 29.68 -31.44 9.19
C ARG A 68 30.33 -30.50 10.20
N ALA A 69 31.22 -31.01 11.06
CA ALA A 69 31.96 -30.19 12.01
C ALA A 69 32.92 -29.20 11.33
N GLU A 70 33.63 -29.64 10.29
CA GLU A 70 34.55 -28.77 9.54
C GLU A 70 33.82 -27.61 8.85
N PHE A 71 32.67 -27.87 8.23
CA PHE A 71 31.86 -26.83 7.59
C PHE A 71 31.41 -25.76 8.60
N ILE A 72 30.88 -26.21 9.75
CA ILE A 72 30.37 -25.30 10.78
C ILE A 72 31.49 -24.49 11.43
N ALA A 73 32.64 -25.10 11.73
CA ALA A 73 33.77 -24.39 12.30
C ALA A 73 34.21 -23.21 11.42
N VAL A 74 34.23 -23.41 10.10
CA VAL A 74 34.56 -22.33 9.14
C VAL A 74 33.45 -21.28 9.08
N LEU A 75 32.19 -21.68 9.03
CA LEU A 75 31.04 -20.76 8.97
C LEU A 75 30.93 -19.87 10.22
N ILE A 76 31.13 -20.42 11.41
CA ILE A 76 31.08 -19.68 12.68
C ILE A 76 32.18 -18.62 12.75
N ARG A 77 33.39 -18.94 12.28
CA ARG A 77 34.49 -17.98 12.14
C ARG A 77 34.17 -16.88 11.14
N ALA A 78 33.57 -17.23 10.00
CA ALA A 78 33.13 -16.28 8.99
C ALA A 78 32.10 -15.27 9.53
N LEU A 79 31.15 -15.76 10.32
CA LEU A 79 30.12 -14.95 10.99
C LEU A 79 30.66 -14.14 12.18
N LYS A 80 31.94 -14.34 12.57
CA LYS A 80 32.58 -13.72 13.74
C LYS A 80 31.81 -13.94 15.05
N LEU A 81 31.08 -15.05 15.15
CA LEU A 81 30.36 -15.41 16.36
C LEU A 81 31.37 -15.83 17.43
N LYS A 82 31.32 -15.19 18.59
CA LYS A 82 32.11 -15.63 19.74
C LYS A 82 31.40 -16.80 20.40
N PRO A 83 32.07 -17.93 20.67
CA PRO A 83 31.56 -18.90 21.61
C PRO A 83 31.42 -18.19 22.97
N ALA A 84 30.20 -17.93 23.42
CA ALA A 84 29.98 -17.47 24.78
C ALA A 84 30.37 -18.61 25.72
N GLY A 85 31.12 -18.29 26.78
CA GLY A 85 31.48 -19.25 27.81
C GLY A 85 30.23 -19.94 28.37
N SER A 86 30.32 -21.25 28.55
CA SER A 86 29.27 -22.13 29.10
C SER A 86 28.03 -22.36 28.20
N PHE A 87 28.21 -22.64 26.91
CA PHE A 87 27.16 -23.34 26.17
C PHE A 87 27.17 -24.84 26.49
N THR A 88 26.02 -25.41 26.84
CA THR A 88 25.85 -26.86 26.92
C THR A 88 25.90 -27.45 25.51
N VAL A 89 26.73 -28.46 25.30
CA VAL A 89 26.79 -29.22 24.05
C VAL A 89 25.49 -30.01 23.91
N PRO A 90 24.59 -29.67 22.99
CA PRO A 90 23.22 -30.15 23.01
C PRO A 90 22.99 -31.39 22.14
N PHE A 91 24.07 -32.00 21.62
CA PHE A 91 24.01 -33.19 20.78
C PHE A 91 24.69 -34.36 21.48
N ARG A 92 24.02 -35.51 21.48
CA ARG A 92 24.45 -36.69 22.25
C ARG A 92 25.79 -37.25 21.79
N ASP A 93 26.14 -37.08 20.52
CA ASP A 93 27.30 -37.64 19.85
C ASP A 93 28.46 -36.63 19.67
N VAL A 94 28.42 -35.50 20.37
CA VAL A 94 29.50 -34.51 20.41
C VAL A 94 30.07 -34.48 21.84
N PRO A 95 31.21 -35.14 22.09
CA PRO A 95 31.91 -35.09 23.38
C PRO A 95 32.30 -33.65 23.75
N ALA A 96 32.35 -33.33 25.05
CA ALA A 96 32.71 -31.99 25.52
C ALA A 96 34.11 -31.56 25.08
N ASP A 97 35.04 -32.50 24.91
CA ASP A 97 36.42 -32.31 24.46
C ASP A 97 36.60 -32.42 22.93
N TYR A 98 35.51 -32.51 22.16
CA TYR A 98 35.59 -32.51 20.71
C TYR A 98 36.16 -31.17 20.20
N TRP A 99 37.06 -31.22 19.21
CA TRP A 99 37.83 -30.04 18.77
C TRP A 99 36.96 -28.88 18.25
N ALA A 100 35.75 -29.17 17.75
CA ALA A 100 34.79 -28.18 17.25
C ALA A 100 33.61 -27.97 18.20
N THR A 101 33.71 -28.39 19.47
CA THR A 101 32.61 -28.29 20.44
C THR A 101 32.05 -26.88 20.52
N ASP A 102 32.92 -25.88 20.61
CA ASP A 102 32.53 -24.48 20.78
C ASP A 102 31.82 -23.94 19.53
N GLU A 103 32.30 -24.26 18.32
CA GLU A 103 31.65 -23.85 17.09
C GLU A 103 30.33 -24.60 16.84
N ILE A 104 30.25 -25.89 17.16
CA ILE A 104 29.01 -26.66 17.07
C ILE A 104 27.97 -26.12 18.05
N ALA A 105 28.38 -25.84 19.29
CA ALA A 105 27.51 -25.24 20.30
C ALA A 105 27.04 -23.85 19.84
N ALA A 106 27.93 -22.99 19.35
CA ALA A 106 27.59 -21.67 18.82
C ALA A 106 26.61 -21.78 17.64
N GLY A 107 26.84 -22.68 16.68
CA GLY A 107 25.98 -22.88 15.51
C GLY A 107 24.60 -23.43 15.84
N ARG A 108 24.50 -24.33 16.83
CA ARG A 108 23.20 -24.72 17.38
C ARG A 108 22.53 -23.56 18.06
N SER A 109 23.30 -22.82 18.86
CA SER A 109 22.79 -21.70 19.59
C SER A 109 22.12 -20.74 18.62
N VAL A 110 22.79 -20.25 17.57
CA VAL A 110 22.28 -19.31 16.53
C VAL A 110 21.31 -19.94 15.50
N GLY A 111 20.76 -21.13 15.77
CA GLY A 111 19.71 -21.75 14.93
C GLY A 111 20.19 -22.26 13.58
N LEU A 112 21.51 -22.31 13.36
CA LEU A 112 22.11 -22.85 12.15
C LEU A 112 22.02 -24.39 12.13
N LEU A 113 22.04 -25.02 13.31
CA LEU A 113 22.01 -26.47 13.49
C LEU A 113 20.74 -26.97 14.17
N ALA A 114 20.03 -27.88 13.52
CA ALA A 114 18.84 -28.55 14.08
C ALA A 114 19.18 -29.85 14.84
N GLY A 115 20.18 -30.60 14.37
CA GLY A 115 20.40 -32.00 14.75
C GLY A 115 19.38 -32.94 14.10
N ASP A 116 19.64 -34.23 14.22
CA ASP A 116 18.71 -35.28 13.81
C ASP A 116 17.61 -35.46 14.87
N PRO A 117 16.45 -36.05 14.51
CA PRO A 117 15.36 -36.31 15.46
C PRO A 117 15.76 -37.17 16.67
N ASP A 118 16.83 -37.94 16.58
CA ASP A 118 17.38 -38.78 17.66
C ASP A 118 18.37 -38.02 18.58
N GLY A 119 18.57 -36.72 18.34
CA GLY A 119 19.44 -35.85 19.12
C GLY A 119 20.93 -35.92 18.74
N ALA A 120 21.28 -36.55 17.60
CA ALA A 120 22.64 -36.58 17.08
C ALA A 120 22.94 -35.40 16.13
N PHE A 121 24.21 -34.99 16.04
CA PHE A 121 24.70 -34.03 15.04
C PHE A 121 25.51 -34.69 13.92
N ARG A 122 26.15 -35.82 14.21
CA ARG A 122 27.05 -36.60 13.34
C ARG A 122 28.26 -35.78 12.87
N PRO A 123 29.11 -35.27 13.77
CA PRO A 123 30.15 -34.30 13.43
C PRO A 123 31.17 -34.79 12.38
N ASN A 124 31.36 -36.11 12.27
CA ASN A 124 32.34 -36.73 11.37
C ASN A 124 31.73 -37.18 10.02
N ASP A 125 30.41 -37.11 9.86
CA ASP A 125 29.76 -37.46 8.59
C ASP A 125 30.05 -36.40 7.52
N GLY A 126 30.05 -36.81 6.26
CA GLY A 126 30.22 -35.89 5.13
C GLY A 126 29.02 -34.96 4.99
N MET A 127 29.27 -33.65 4.87
CA MET A 127 28.20 -32.65 4.67
C MET A 127 27.71 -32.69 3.22
N THR A 128 26.41 -32.86 2.99
CA THR A 128 25.84 -32.81 1.64
C THR A 128 25.71 -31.38 1.11
N ARG A 129 25.62 -31.22 -0.20
CA ARG A 129 25.41 -29.90 -0.84
C ARG A 129 24.09 -29.25 -0.44
N ALA A 130 23.02 -30.03 -0.30
CA ALA A 130 21.73 -29.53 0.17
C ALA A 130 21.82 -29.02 1.61
N GLU A 131 22.50 -29.74 2.49
CA GLU A 131 22.68 -29.30 3.89
C GLU A 131 23.55 -28.04 3.99
N ALA A 132 24.65 -27.98 3.24
CA ALA A 132 25.49 -26.77 3.17
C ALA A 132 24.69 -25.56 2.68
N ALA A 133 23.89 -25.73 1.63
CA ALA A 133 23.01 -24.68 1.10
C ALA A 133 21.96 -24.23 2.12
N SER A 134 21.28 -25.16 2.79
CA SER A 134 20.27 -24.81 3.79
C SER A 134 20.86 -24.13 5.02
N VAL A 135 22.05 -24.51 5.46
CA VAL A 135 22.74 -23.81 6.56
C VAL A 135 23.17 -22.39 6.13
N LEU A 136 23.71 -22.22 4.92
CA LEU A 136 24.10 -20.90 4.40
C LEU A 136 22.91 -19.97 4.14
N ALA A 137 21.79 -20.51 3.65
CA ALA A 137 20.55 -19.77 3.44
C ALA A 137 19.96 -19.25 4.76
N ARG A 138 20.11 -20.00 5.86
CA ARG A 138 19.72 -19.54 7.21
C ARG A 138 20.69 -18.52 7.80
N ALA A 139 21.97 -18.57 7.44
CA ALA A 139 23.01 -17.75 8.04
C ALA A 139 23.00 -16.27 7.60
N TYR A 140 22.46 -15.96 6.41
CA TYR A 140 22.56 -14.64 5.79
C TYR A 140 21.24 -14.17 5.17
N LEU A 141 21.03 -12.85 5.05
CA LEU A 141 19.86 -12.24 4.40
C LEU A 141 20.18 -11.98 2.92
N TYR A 142 19.62 -12.81 2.06
CA TYR A 142 19.72 -12.66 0.62
C TYR A 142 18.58 -11.77 0.10
N PRO A 143 18.85 -10.80 -0.80
CA PRO A 143 17.82 -10.06 -1.52
C PRO A 143 16.78 -11.00 -2.16
N GLU A 144 15.52 -10.56 -2.16
CA GLU A 144 14.45 -11.19 -2.94
C GLU A 144 14.69 -10.89 -4.43
N ASP A 145 15.59 -11.64 -5.05
CA ASP A 145 15.78 -11.62 -6.49
C ASP A 145 14.77 -12.55 -7.18
N ASP A 146 14.47 -12.22 -8.43
CA ASP A 146 13.58 -12.99 -9.28
C ASP A 146 14.09 -14.43 -9.44
N GLN A 147 13.40 -15.38 -8.81
CA GLN A 147 13.70 -16.81 -8.94
C GLN A 147 13.38 -17.35 -10.35
N SER A 148 12.80 -16.53 -11.23
CA SER A 148 12.47 -16.92 -12.61
C SER A 148 13.74 -17.06 -13.46
N GLY A 149 14.23 -18.29 -13.58
CA GLY A 149 15.35 -18.63 -14.46
C GLY A 149 16.28 -19.72 -13.94
N PHE A 150 16.24 -20.03 -12.65
CA PHE A 150 17.03 -21.11 -12.06
C PHE A 150 16.12 -22.32 -11.80
N ALA A 151 16.47 -23.49 -12.33
CA ALA A 151 15.81 -24.75 -11.98
C ALA A 151 16.81 -25.88 -12.12
N PHE A 152 17.06 -26.59 -11.02
CA PHE A 152 17.88 -27.81 -11.05
C PHE A 152 16.98 -29.02 -11.23
N ARG A 153 17.32 -29.87 -12.20
CA ARG A 153 16.45 -31.01 -12.57
C ARG A 153 16.35 -32.07 -11.47
N ASP A 154 17.29 -32.08 -10.53
CA ASP A 154 17.38 -33.01 -9.41
C ASP A 154 17.02 -32.39 -8.05
N VAL A 155 16.42 -31.20 -8.04
CA VAL A 155 15.87 -30.56 -6.83
C VAL A 155 14.43 -30.14 -7.13
N SER A 156 13.46 -31.01 -6.83
CA SER A 156 12.03 -30.73 -7.03
C SER A 156 11.50 -29.76 -5.98
N GLN A 157 10.33 -29.15 -6.22
CA GLN A 157 9.66 -28.23 -5.29
C GLN A 157 9.33 -28.87 -3.93
N GLU A 158 9.15 -30.20 -3.90
CA GLU A 158 8.90 -30.98 -2.70
C GLU A 158 10.19 -31.35 -1.93
N HIS A 159 11.36 -31.08 -2.51
CA HIS A 159 12.63 -31.34 -1.83
C HIS A 159 12.81 -30.36 -0.66
N TRP A 160 13.14 -30.87 0.52
CA TRP A 160 13.23 -30.08 1.76
C TRP A 160 14.21 -28.89 1.68
N ALA A 161 15.20 -28.95 0.79
CA ALA A 161 16.17 -27.89 0.55
C ALA A 161 15.82 -26.96 -0.63
N TYR A 162 14.67 -27.13 -1.30
CA TYR A 162 14.32 -26.43 -2.54
C TYR A 162 14.49 -24.91 -2.39
N GLU A 163 13.77 -24.30 -1.45
CA GLU A 163 13.83 -22.85 -1.21
C GLU A 163 15.25 -22.35 -0.93
N SER A 164 16.03 -23.09 -0.13
CA SER A 164 17.41 -22.72 0.19
C SER A 164 18.31 -22.76 -1.05
N VAL A 165 18.19 -23.81 -1.86
CA VAL A 165 19.00 -23.99 -3.06
C VAL A 165 18.66 -22.91 -4.09
N MET A 166 17.38 -22.62 -4.29
CA MET A 166 16.91 -21.65 -5.27
C MET A 166 17.27 -20.22 -4.86
N THR A 167 17.14 -19.88 -3.58
CA THR A 167 17.57 -18.59 -3.03
C THR A 167 19.06 -18.35 -3.26
N LEU A 168 19.90 -19.33 -2.93
CA LEU A 168 21.35 -19.21 -3.12
C LEU A 168 21.75 -19.21 -4.59
N ALA A 169 21.02 -19.92 -5.46
CA ALA A 169 21.27 -19.93 -6.89
C ALA A 169 20.91 -18.59 -7.54
N GLY A 170 19.75 -18.01 -7.19
CA GLY A 170 19.33 -16.68 -7.63
C GLY A 170 20.33 -15.58 -7.24
N ASN A 171 21.00 -15.76 -6.10
CA ASN A 171 22.03 -14.84 -5.61
C ASN A 171 23.46 -15.18 -6.07
N GLY A 172 23.62 -16.13 -7.01
CA GLY A 172 24.93 -16.52 -7.57
C GLY A 172 25.88 -17.19 -6.57
N ILE A 173 25.39 -17.66 -5.42
CA ILE A 173 26.19 -18.28 -4.37
C ILE A 173 26.50 -19.74 -4.70
N VAL A 174 25.50 -20.47 -5.18
CA VAL A 174 25.62 -21.87 -5.59
C VAL A 174 25.30 -22.04 -7.07
N GLU A 175 25.97 -23.00 -7.71
CA GLU A 175 25.79 -23.33 -9.11
C GLU A 175 25.63 -24.85 -9.28
N GLY A 176 24.91 -25.25 -10.33
CA GLY A 176 24.83 -26.63 -10.78
C GLY A 176 25.94 -26.96 -11.79
N ASN A 177 26.02 -28.23 -12.18
CA ASN A 177 26.95 -28.65 -13.22
C ASN A 177 26.47 -28.28 -14.63
N SER A 178 27.28 -28.55 -15.65
CA SER A 178 26.95 -28.28 -17.07
C SER A 178 25.72 -29.03 -17.60
N GLN A 179 25.18 -29.98 -16.85
CA GLN A 179 23.95 -30.72 -17.16
C GLN A 179 22.71 -30.16 -16.46
N GLY A 180 22.85 -29.07 -15.70
CA GLY A 180 21.77 -28.44 -14.93
C GLY A 180 21.38 -29.23 -13.67
N LEU A 181 22.30 -30.02 -13.10
CA LEU A 181 22.09 -30.78 -11.87
C LEU A 181 22.81 -30.10 -10.69
N PHE A 182 22.12 -29.96 -9.55
CA PHE A 182 22.68 -29.45 -8.31
C PHE A 182 23.43 -30.51 -7.50
N GLN A 183 23.01 -31.78 -7.62
CA GLN A 183 23.51 -32.93 -6.86
C GLN A 183 23.31 -32.80 -5.34
N PRO A 184 22.05 -32.69 -4.85
CA PRO A 184 21.75 -32.33 -3.45
C PRO A 184 22.37 -33.29 -2.42
N ASN A 185 22.46 -34.59 -2.73
CA ASN A 185 22.96 -35.63 -1.82
C ASN A 185 24.48 -35.88 -1.91
N ARG A 186 25.20 -35.20 -2.83
CA ARG A 186 26.65 -35.34 -2.93
C ARG A 186 27.32 -34.59 -1.78
N SER A 187 28.36 -35.16 -1.18
CA SER A 187 29.18 -34.44 -0.22
C SER A 187 29.87 -33.23 -0.86
N VAL A 188 29.84 -32.09 -0.18
CA VAL A 188 30.48 -30.85 -0.63
C VAL A 188 31.99 -30.89 -0.36
N THR A 189 32.80 -30.38 -1.29
CA THR A 189 34.27 -30.36 -1.14
C THR A 189 34.76 -29.10 -0.45
N ARG A 190 36.00 -29.13 0.05
CA ARG A 190 36.67 -27.97 0.67
C ARG A 190 36.75 -26.77 -0.26
N ALA A 191 36.99 -26.99 -1.55
CA ALA A 191 36.98 -25.95 -2.57
C ALA A 191 35.61 -25.30 -2.73
N GLU A 192 34.54 -26.11 -2.73
CA GLU A 192 33.17 -25.62 -2.88
C GLU A 192 32.74 -24.78 -1.68
N VAL A 193 33.06 -25.23 -0.46
CA VAL A 193 32.80 -24.44 0.75
C VAL A 193 33.54 -23.09 0.69
N ALA A 194 34.79 -23.08 0.25
CA ALA A 194 35.57 -21.85 0.14
C ALA A 194 34.96 -20.85 -0.86
N VAL A 195 34.48 -21.33 -2.01
CA VAL A 195 33.87 -20.48 -3.02
C VAL A 195 32.47 -20.02 -2.63
N MET A 196 31.65 -20.88 -2.02
CA MET A 196 30.33 -20.48 -1.51
C MET A 196 30.46 -19.34 -0.49
N LEU A 197 31.38 -19.48 0.48
CA LEU A 197 31.61 -18.43 1.49
C LEU A 197 32.18 -17.16 0.89
N LEU A 198 33.13 -17.26 -0.05
CA LEU A 198 33.67 -16.08 -0.72
C LEU A 198 32.56 -15.31 -1.47
N ARG A 199 31.71 -16.02 -2.23
CA ARG A 199 30.59 -15.42 -2.96
C ARG A 199 29.61 -14.73 -2.01
N THR A 200 29.32 -15.34 -0.85
CA THR A 200 28.48 -14.70 0.17
C THR A 200 29.07 -13.37 0.67
N ILE A 201 30.39 -13.30 0.86
CA ILE A 201 31.08 -12.07 1.30
C ILE A 201 31.06 -11.00 0.20
N ASP A 202 31.41 -11.38 -1.04
CA ASP A 202 31.57 -10.44 -2.15
C ASP A 202 30.24 -9.87 -2.65
N SER A 203 29.13 -10.59 -2.46
CA SER A 203 27.78 -10.12 -2.80
C SER A 203 27.20 -9.07 -1.83
N ASN A 204 27.98 -8.54 -0.87
CA ASN A 204 27.54 -7.58 0.17
C ASN A 204 26.29 -8.03 0.96
N VAL A 205 26.06 -9.34 1.02
CA VAL A 205 24.96 -9.96 1.76
C VAL A 205 25.23 -9.82 3.25
N ARG A 206 24.27 -9.27 4.00
CA ARG A 206 24.42 -9.05 5.44
C ARG A 206 24.07 -10.34 6.20
N PRO A 207 24.79 -10.70 7.29
CA PRO A 207 24.36 -11.81 8.13
C PRO A 207 22.95 -11.54 8.69
N ALA A 208 22.15 -12.58 8.87
CA ALA A 208 20.78 -12.39 9.34
C ALA A 208 20.72 -11.81 10.76
N SER A 209 19.78 -10.89 11.00
CA SER A 209 19.64 -10.22 12.30
C SER A 209 19.44 -11.22 13.45
N SER A 210 18.82 -12.38 13.18
CA SER A 210 18.65 -13.52 14.10
C SER A 210 19.94 -14.30 14.41
N VAL A 211 20.97 -14.16 13.57
CA VAL A 211 22.27 -14.85 13.69
C VAL A 211 23.29 -13.96 14.41
N ILE A 212 23.24 -12.65 14.20
CA ILE A 212 24.11 -11.66 14.89
C ILE A 212 23.68 -11.45 16.35
N SER A 213 22.42 -11.71 16.70
CA SER A 213 21.86 -11.53 18.05
C SER A 213 22.21 -12.63 19.06
N GLY A 214 23.02 -13.64 18.68
CA GLY A 214 23.17 -14.85 19.49
C GLY A 214 21.95 -15.80 19.31
N PRO A 215 21.82 -16.83 20.16
CA PRO A 215 20.99 -18.00 19.88
C PRO A 215 19.49 -17.71 19.62
N PRO A 216 18.75 -18.26 18.62
CA PRO A 216 17.40 -18.73 18.87
C PRO A 216 17.50 -19.88 19.87
N VAL A 217 17.28 -19.50 21.12
CA VAL A 217 16.80 -20.38 22.17
C VAL A 217 15.75 -21.30 21.53
N LEU A 218 15.96 -22.63 21.52
CA LEU A 218 14.85 -23.58 21.31
C LEU A 218 13.71 -23.04 22.16
N PRO A 219 12.51 -22.78 21.60
CA PRO A 219 11.50 -22.03 22.32
C PRO A 219 11.38 -22.64 23.70
N ASN A 220 11.77 -21.87 24.72
CA ASN A 220 11.68 -22.37 26.07
C ASN A 220 10.18 -22.27 26.35
N VAL A 221 9.51 -23.42 26.26
CA VAL A 221 8.06 -23.52 26.29
C VAL A 221 7.63 -23.71 27.74
N TYR A 222 6.83 -22.78 28.22
CA TYR A 222 6.03 -22.96 29.41
C TYR A 222 4.64 -23.44 28.99
N GLU A 223 4.29 -24.67 29.37
CA GLU A 223 2.92 -25.16 29.23
C GLU A 223 2.14 -24.80 30.48
N LEU A 224 1.14 -23.92 30.33
CA LEU A 224 0.36 -23.44 31.46
C LEU A 224 -0.40 -24.59 32.10
N ILE A 225 -0.20 -24.75 33.41
CA ILE A 225 -1.03 -25.57 34.28
C ILE A 225 -1.92 -24.58 35.07
N PRO A 226 -3.21 -24.38 34.69
CA PRO A 226 -4.02 -23.29 35.22
C PRO A 226 -4.12 -23.25 36.75
N ARG A 227 -4.28 -24.42 37.39
CA ARG A 227 -4.39 -24.55 38.84
C ARG A 227 -3.17 -24.03 39.62
N ASP A 228 -1.97 -24.06 39.03
CA ASP A 228 -0.75 -23.63 39.70
C ASP A 228 -0.70 -22.10 39.86
N TRP A 229 -1.51 -21.39 39.07
CA TRP A 229 -1.63 -19.92 39.04
C TRP A 229 -3.00 -19.42 39.48
N ASN A 230 -3.85 -20.29 40.04
CA ASN A 230 -5.23 -19.98 40.40
C ASN A 230 -6.08 -19.48 39.20
N ILE A 231 -5.83 -20.05 38.02
CA ILE A 231 -6.56 -19.76 36.78
C ILE A 231 -7.68 -20.78 36.59
N TYR A 232 -8.89 -20.29 36.31
CA TYR A 232 -10.07 -21.10 36.08
C TYR A 232 -10.42 -21.13 34.58
N SER A 233 -10.65 -22.34 34.05
CA SER A 233 -10.87 -22.59 32.62
C SER A 233 -12.33 -22.97 32.29
N ASP A 234 -13.26 -22.64 33.17
CA ASP A 234 -14.70 -22.98 33.10
C ASP A 234 -15.62 -21.75 32.94
N GLY A 235 -15.05 -20.57 32.68
CA GLY A 235 -15.78 -19.32 32.52
C GLY A 235 -16.16 -18.65 33.84
N THR A 236 -15.51 -18.99 34.96
CA THR A 236 -15.75 -18.38 36.28
C THR A 236 -14.51 -17.64 36.82
N HIS A 237 -14.63 -17.03 38.01
CA HIS A 237 -13.51 -16.42 38.75
C HIS A 237 -12.65 -15.43 37.93
N ALA A 238 -13.28 -14.37 37.42
CA ALA A 238 -12.65 -13.48 36.45
C ALA A 238 -11.38 -12.79 36.99
N LYS A 239 -11.43 -12.34 38.25
CA LYS A 239 -10.33 -11.61 38.89
C LYS A 239 -9.12 -12.50 39.11
N GLU A 240 -9.35 -13.69 39.66
CA GLU A 240 -8.33 -14.70 39.93
C GLU A 240 -7.67 -15.16 38.62
N THR A 241 -8.49 -15.47 37.61
CA THR A 241 -8.03 -15.89 36.28
C THR A 241 -7.15 -14.83 35.62
N THR A 242 -7.60 -13.56 35.62
CA THR A 242 -6.82 -12.47 35.01
C THR A 242 -5.50 -12.22 35.73
N LYS A 243 -5.55 -12.18 37.07
CA LYS A 243 -4.34 -12.03 37.89
C LYS A 243 -3.38 -13.20 37.66
N GLY A 244 -3.90 -14.43 37.64
CA GLY A 244 -3.11 -15.65 37.43
C GLY A 244 -2.38 -15.64 36.10
N PHE A 245 -3.03 -15.25 35.00
CA PHE A 245 -2.34 -15.09 33.70
C PHE A 245 -1.21 -14.07 33.76
N ASN A 246 -1.46 -12.90 34.35
CA ASN A 246 -0.46 -11.84 34.46
C ASN A 246 0.74 -12.26 35.32
N ASP A 247 0.50 -12.91 36.46
CA ASP A 247 1.56 -13.45 37.32
C ASP A 247 2.37 -14.53 36.58
N ALA A 248 1.69 -15.45 35.90
CA ALA A 248 2.30 -16.55 35.17
C ALA A 248 3.19 -16.06 34.01
N LEU A 249 2.72 -15.08 33.24
CA LEU A 249 3.48 -14.50 32.12
C LEU A 249 4.73 -13.78 32.61
N VAL A 250 4.61 -12.97 33.68
CA VAL A 250 5.76 -12.27 34.29
C VAL A 250 6.79 -13.28 34.81
N TRP A 251 6.33 -14.33 35.49
CA TRP A 251 7.22 -15.39 35.96
C TRP A 251 7.89 -16.13 34.81
N ALA A 252 7.12 -16.54 33.80
CA ALA A 252 7.63 -17.29 32.66
C ALA A 252 8.71 -16.47 31.92
N HIS A 253 8.46 -15.19 31.69
CA HIS A 253 9.45 -14.29 31.11
C HIS A 253 10.73 -14.17 31.95
N LYS A 254 10.60 -13.96 33.28
CA LYS A 254 11.76 -13.90 34.19
C LYS A 254 12.54 -15.22 34.25
N ALA A 255 11.86 -16.34 34.08
CA ALA A 255 12.45 -17.68 34.01
C ALA A 255 13.04 -18.00 32.61
N GLY A 256 12.99 -17.05 31.66
CA GLY A 256 13.58 -17.19 30.33
C GLY A 256 12.75 -18.03 29.36
N TYR A 257 11.46 -18.25 29.64
CA TYR A 257 10.54 -18.85 28.67
C TYR A 257 10.24 -17.85 27.55
N THR A 258 10.16 -18.35 26.32
CA THR A 258 9.89 -17.56 25.11
C THR A 258 8.58 -17.96 24.44
N VAL A 259 7.95 -19.06 24.90
CA VAL A 259 6.62 -19.49 24.49
C VAL A 259 5.80 -19.81 25.74
N PHE A 260 4.61 -19.25 25.83
CA PHE A 260 3.62 -19.49 26.87
C PHE A 260 2.40 -20.15 26.22
N LYS A 261 2.25 -21.47 26.41
CA LYS A 261 1.15 -22.25 25.83
C LYS A 261 -0.05 -22.27 26.77
N VAL A 262 -1.24 -21.99 26.25
CA VAL A 262 -2.51 -22.01 26.99
C VAL A 262 -3.39 -23.17 26.52
N PRO A 263 -3.81 -24.08 27.41
CA PRO A 263 -4.66 -25.21 27.04
C PRO A 263 -6.09 -24.76 26.72
N ALA A 264 -6.86 -25.64 26.08
CA ALA A 264 -8.28 -25.45 25.84
C ALA A 264 -9.05 -25.14 27.14
N GLY A 265 -10.09 -24.31 27.02
CA GLY A 265 -10.90 -23.89 28.16
C GLY A 265 -11.52 -22.52 27.95
N THR A 266 -12.49 -22.16 28.79
CA THR A 266 -13.08 -20.82 28.80
C THR A 266 -12.51 -20.04 29.98
N TYR A 267 -11.73 -19.01 29.70
CA TYR A 267 -11.08 -18.16 30.68
C TYR A 267 -11.82 -16.83 30.77
N LEU A 268 -12.47 -16.58 31.90
CA LEU A 268 -13.18 -15.32 32.12
C LEU A 268 -12.17 -14.22 32.49
N ILE A 269 -12.12 -13.14 31.70
CA ILE A 269 -11.22 -12.00 31.90
C ILE A 269 -11.99 -10.87 32.57
N SER A 270 -11.47 -10.42 33.71
CA SER A 270 -12.14 -9.52 34.62
C SER A 270 -12.43 -8.16 33.98
N LYS A 271 -13.55 -7.55 34.34
CA LYS A 271 -13.90 -6.19 33.89
C LYS A 271 -12.95 -5.14 34.50
N PRO A 272 -12.73 -3.99 33.83
CA PRO A 272 -11.91 -2.94 34.40
C PRO A 272 -12.51 -2.44 35.73
N VAL A 273 -11.63 -2.10 36.67
CA VAL A 273 -12.04 -1.34 37.86
C VAL A 273 -12.07 0.13 37.47
N LYS A 274 -13.24 0.78 37.60
CA LYS A 274 -13.39 2.18 37.22
C LYS A 274 -12.44 3.05 38.06
N ASN A 275 -11.80 4.02 37.42
CA ASN A 275 -10.92 5.01 38.03
C ASN A 275 -9.63 4.45 38.67
N THR A 276 -9.19 3.24 38.31
CA THR A 276 -7.87 2.72 38.70
C THR A 276 -6.96 2.53 37.49
N ILE A 277 -5.67 2.76 37.72
CA ILE A 277 -4.59 2.49 36.76
C ILE A 277 -4.00 1.13 37.15
N GLY A 278 -4.17 0.08 36.34
CA GLY A 278 -3.66 -1.25 36.69
C GLY A 278 -4.16 -2.42 35.83
N SER A 279 -3.48 -3.56 35.96
CA SER A 279 -3.57 -4.78 35.14
C SER A 279 -4.75 -5.72 35.45
N ASP A 280 -5.69 -5.31 36.29
CA ASP A 280 -6.70 -6.26 36.80
C ASP A 280 -7.77 -6.59 35.75
N GLY A 281 -7.93 -5.76 34.72
CA GLY A 281 -8.99 -5.88 33.72
C GLY A 281 -8.59 -6.54 32.39
N TYR A 282 -7.34 -6.98 32.22
CA TYR A 282 -6.83 -7.55 30.97
C TYR A 282 -5.56 -8.38 31.18
N ILE A 283 -5.28 -9.27 30.23
CA ILE A 283 -4.00 -9.99 30.15
C ILE A 283 -2.94 -9.02 29.59
N THR A 284 -1.80 -8.87 30.25
CA THR A 284 -0.70 -7.99 29.82
C THR A 284 0.47 -8.82 29.31
N MET A 285 0.84 -8.61 28.05
CA MET A 285 1.98 -9.28 27.43
C MET A 285 3.32 -8.73 27.94
N VAL A 286 4.30 -9.63 27.94
CA VAL A 286 5.72 -9.38 28.25
C VAL A 286 6.53 -9.47 26.95
N PRO A 287 7.67 -8.76 26.83
CA PRO A 287 8.49 -8.81 25.62
C PRO A 287 9.11 -10.20 25.38
N ASN A 288 9.48 -10.48 24.13
CA ASN A 288 10.10 -11.73 23.68
C ASN A 288 9.28 -12.99 24.01
N MET A 289 7.95 -12.88 23.91
CA MET A 289 7.02 -13.95 24.30
C MET A 289 6.04 -14.27 23.19
N THR A 290 5.92 -15.56 22.89
CA THR A 290 4.79 -16.11 22.11
C THR A 290 3.70 -16.61 23.05
N PHE A 291 2.57 -15.93 23.08
CA PHE A 291 1.34 -16.43 23.70
C PHE A 291 0.65 -17.36 22.70
N TRP A 292 0.67 -18.66 22.96
CA TRP A 292 0.14 -19.68 22.05
C TRP A 292 -1.04 -20.41 22.70
N ALA A 293 -2.26 -20.01 22.33
CA ALA A 293 -3.48 -20.63 22.81
C ALA A 293 -3.93 -21.79 21.90
N ASP A 294 -4.49 -22.83 22.51
CA ASP A 294 -5.28 -23.85 21.80
C ASP A 294 -6.45 -23.20 21.04
N ASP A 295 -6.83 -23.76 19.90
CA ASP A 295 -7.93 -23.21 19.08
C ASP A 295 -9.29 -23.22 19.82
N ASN A 296 -9.44 -24.09 20.84
CA ASN A 296 -10.62 -24.17 21.71
C ASN A 296 -10.45 -23.37 23.03
N ALA A 297 -9.36 -22.62 23.19
CA ALA A 297 -9.24 -21.66 24.28
C ALA A 297 -10.08 -20.42 23.96
N VAL A 298 -10.93 -20.01 24.90
CA VAL A 298 -11.79 -18.83 24.80
C VAL A 298 -11.44 -17.86 25.92
N PHE A 299 -10.96 -16.67 25.57
CA PHE A 299 -10.75 -15.56 26.50
C PHE A 299 -11.99 -14.67 26.46
N GLN A 300 -12.93 -14.93 27.37
CA GLN A 300 -14.23 -14.27 27.45
C GLN A 300 -14.13 -13.04 28.34
N LYS A 301 -14.49 -11.86 27.85
CA LYS A 301 -14.61 -10.66 28.68
C LYS A 301 -15.82 -10.79 29.61
N GLU A 302 -15.64 -10.49 30.90
CA GLU A 302 -16.71 -10.39 31.88
C GLU A 302 -17.71 -9.29 31.49
N ALA A 303 -19.01 -9.57 31.57
CA ALA A 303 -20.07 -8.60 31.32
C ALA A 303 -19.89 -7.36 32.19
N ASN A 304 -19.89 -6.19 31.55
CA ASN A 304 -19.62 -4.94 32.22
C ASN A 304 -20.39 -3.75 31.62
N ASP A 305 -20.10 -2.57 32.14
CA ASP A 305 -20.78 -1.30 31.85
C ASP A 305 -19.76 -0.18 31.58
N SER A 306 -18.50 -0.54 31.30
CA SER A 306 -17.44 0.45 31.06
C SER A 306 -17.41 0.84 29.61
N GLU A 307 -17.22 2.14 29.34
CA GLU A 307 -17.17 2.63 27.97
C GLU A 307 -15.90 2.18 27.22
N SER A 308 -14.86 1.78 27.97
CA SER A 308 -13.63 1.24 27.41
C SER A 308 -13.05 0.09 28.25
N TYR A 309 -12.61 -0.96 27.57
CA TYR A 309 -11.89 -2.07 28.16
C TYR A 309 -10.98 -2.72 27.12
N THR A 310 -10.08 -3.57 27.58
CA THR A 310 -9.26 -4.45 26.74
C THR A 310 -9.38 -5.89 27.26
N THR A 311 -9.23 -6.90 26.41
CA THR A 311 -9.09 -8.30 26.85
C THR A 311 -7.61 -8.69 26.96
N LEU A 312 -6.78 -8.34 25.97
CA LEU A 312 -5.33 -8.55 25.98
C LEU A 312 -4.58 -7.31 25.49
N LEU A 313 -3.57 -6.87 26.26
CA LEU A 313 -2.74 -5.70 25.98
C LEU A 313 -1.30 -6.11 25.66
N VAL A 314 -0.76 -5.60 24.55
CA VAL A 314 0.67 -5.52 24.26
C VAL A 314 1.14 -4.09 24.60
N PRO A 315 1.81 -3.89 25.75
CA PRO A 315 2.07 -2.56 26.28
C PRO A 315 3.23 -1.84 25.57
N TYR A 316 3.33 -0.54 25.82
CA TYR A 316 4.45 0.29 25.39
C TYR A 316 5.79 -0.28 25.84
N GLY A 317 6.75 -0.32 24.93
CA GLY A 317 8.08 -0.88 25.17
C GLY A 317 8.15 -2.40 25.10
N ALA A 318 7.02 -3.10 24.92
CA ALA A 318 7.06 -4.52 24.58
C ALA A 318 7.59 -4.69 23.14
N ASN A 319 8.50 -5.64 22.97
CA ASN A 319 9.10 -5.97 21.69
C ASN A 319 9.08 -7.49 21.47
N ASN A 320 8.98 -7.92 20.21
CA ASN A 320 9.03 -9.33 19.81
C ASN A 320 7.93 -10.18 20.49
N VAL A 321 6.67 -9.79 20.30
CA VAL A 321 5.51 -10.48 20.88
C VAL A 321 4.74 -11.20 19.78
N VAL A 322 4.35 -12.45 20.02
CA VAL A 322 3.47 -13.20 19.13
C VAL A 322 2.23 -13.63 19.90
N ILE A 323 1.04 -13.38 19.36
CA ILE A 323 -0.24 -13.85 19.86
C ILE A 323 -0.77 -14.82 18.83
N ARG A 324 -0.92 -16.09 19.20
CA ARG A 324 -1.30 -17.17 18.30
C ARG A 324 -2.48 -17.97 18.84
N GLY A 325 -3.47 -18.20 17.99
CA GLY A 325 -4.61 -19.08 18.27
C GLY A 325 -5.60 -18.52 19.29
N GLY A 326 -6.65 -19.30 19.55
CA GLY A 326 -7.70 -18.99 20.52
C GLY A 326 -8.75 -17.98 20.03
N THR A 327 -9.85 -17.93 20.79
CA THR A 327 -10.96 -17.01 20.58
C THR A 327 -10.99 -15.94 21.67
N TYR A 328 -10.87 -14.69 21.28
CA TYR A 328 -11.03 -13.52 22.13
C TYR A 328 -12.46 -13.01 21.95
N ARG A 329 -13.26 -13.14 23.00
CA ARG A 329 -14.70 -12.84 22.94
C ARG A 329 -15.04 -11.68 23.85
N GLY A 330 -15.58 -10.60 23.29
CA GLY A 330 -16.07 -9.47 24.05
C GLY A 330 -17.40 -9.75 24.74
N ASP A 331 -17.92 -8.74 25.42
CA ASP A 331 -19.19 -8.81 26.16
C ASP A 331 -20.35 -8.10 25.44
N LYS A 332 -20.20 -7.75 24.15
CA LYS A 332 -21.18 -6.95 23.37
C LYS A 332 -22.63 -7.35 23.59
N ASP A 333 -22.90 -8.66 23.65
CA ASP A 333 -24.25 -9.24 23.76
C ASP A 333 -24.85 -9.09 25.17
N THR A 334 -24.01 -8.94 26.19
CA THR A 334 -24.38 -8.83 27.61
C THR A 334 -24.03 -7.49 28.24
N HIS A 335 -23.44 -6.57 27.46
CA HIS A 335 -22.93 -5.29 27.92
C HIS A 335 -24.05 -4.33 28.33
N ASN A 336 -23.84 -3.56 29.39
CA ASN A 336 -24.78 -2.54 29.83
C ASN A 336 -24.43 -1.16 29.24
N TYR A 337 -25.05 -0.83 28.10
CA TYR A 337 -24.86 0.44 27.39
C TYR A 337 -25.57 1.65 28.02
N ALA A 338 -26.28 1.48 29.14
CA ALA A 338 -27.02 2.57 29.77
C ALA A 338 -26.14 3.44 30.70
N VAL A 339 -24.93 2.97 31.03
CA VAL A 339 -24.08 3.60 32.05
C VAL A 339 -22.95 4.38 31.40
N LYS A 340 -23.02 5.71 31.54
CA LYS A 340 -21.97 6.61 31.09
C LYS A 340 -20.83 6.71 32.12
N ASP A 341 -19.59 6.61 31.68
CA ASP A 341 -18.39 6.86 32.51
C ASP A 341 -18.19 8.36 32.73
N THR A 342 -17.61 8.76 33.87
CA THR A 342 -17.53 10.16 34.34
C THR A 342 -16.99 11.15 33.30
N TYR A 343 -16.05 10.71 32.46
CA TYR A 343 -15.41 11.51 31.42
C TYR A 343 -15.59 10.91 30.01
N GLY A 344 -16.46 9.90 29.89
CA GLY A 344 -16.74 9.23 28.62
C GLY A 344 -17.79 9.96 27.79
N PRO A 345 -17.84 9.76 26.46
CA PRO A 345 -18.90 10.27 25.61
C PRO A 345 -20.25 9.54 25.78
N GLY A 346 -20.27 8.33 26.36
CA GLY A 346 -21.45 7.46 26.45
C GLY A 346 -21.63 6.52 25.25
N THR A 347 -20.61 6.38 24.40
CA THR A 347 -20.70 5.60 23.14
C THR A 347 -20.43 4.11 23.36
N HIS A 348 -19.67 3.76 24.40
CA HIS A 348 -19.19 2.40 24.70
C HIS A 348 -18.38 1.76 23.57
N GLU A 349 -17.70 2.58 22.79
CA GLU A 349 -17.00 2.16 21.57
C GLU A 349 -15.55 1.74 21.81
N GLY A 350 -15.03 1.92 23.04
CA GLY A 350 -13.65 1.63 23.41
C GLY A 350 -13.41 0.23 23.97
N GLY A 351 -14.30 -0.73 23.71
CA GLY A 351 -14.13 -2.13 24.14
C GLY A 351 -13.34 -2.92 23.09
N TYR A 352 -12.13 -3.32 23.43
CA TYR A 352 -11.16 -3.90 22.51
C TYR A 352 -10.82 -5.36 22.84
N GLY A 353 -10.62 -6.18 21.81
CA GLY A 353 -10.09 -7.53 21.98
C GLY A 353 -8.59 -7.52 22.29
N ILE A 354 -7.79 -7.26 21.27
CA ILE A 354 -6.32 -7.19 21.37
C ILE A 354 -5.87 -5.75 21.13
N SER A 355 -5.25 -5.13 22.13
CA SER A 355 -4.72 -3.77 22.03
C SER A 355 -3.20 -3.78 22.00
N ILE A 356 -2.61 -3.10 21.02
CA ILE A 356 -1.17 -2.84 20.92
C ILE A 356 -0.97 -1.34 21.16
N ALA A 357 -0.01 -0.95 22.00
CA ALA A 357 0.17 0.45 22.39
C ALA A 357 1.65 0.88 22.36
N GLY A 358 2.14 1.38 21.22
CA GLY A 358 3.55 1.78 21.06
C GLY A 358 4.54 0.63 21.25
N ALA A 359 4.19 -0.56 20.75
CA ALA A 359 5.03 -1.76 20.82
C ALA A 359 5.73 -1.99 19.46
N ASN A 360 6.80 -2.79 19.46
CA ASN A 360 7.57 -3.09 18.25
C ASN A 360 7.59 -4.60 17.95
N ASN A 361 7.54 -4.99 16.67
CA ASN A 361 7.65 -6.37 16.22
C ASN A 361 6.62 -7.28 16.90
N VAL A 362 5.35 -7.04 16.59
CA VAL A 362 4.21 -7.77 17.16
C VAL A 362 3.52 -8.56 16.06
N THR A 363 3.25 -9.85 16.29
CA THR A 363 2.46 -10.68 15.37
C THR A 363 1.19 -11.18 16.04
N ILE A 364 0.05 -11.05 15.37
CA ILE A 364 -1.22 -11.71 15.69
C ILE A 364 -1.46 -12.74 14.57
N ASP A 365 -1.58 -14.03 14.90
CA ASP A 365 -1.62 -15.13 13.93
C ASP A 365 -2.68 -16.17 14.31
N GLY A 366 -3.68 -16.36 13.44
CA GLY A 366 -4.68 -17.43 13.64
C GLY A 366 -5.65 -17.19 14.80
N VAL A 367 -5.92 -15.95 15.20
CA VAL A 367 -6.86 -15.65 16.30
C VAL A 367 -8.28 -15.44 15.77
N LYS A 368 -9.28 -15.57 16.66
CA LYS A 368 -10.64 -15.07 16.43
C LYS A 368 -10.97 -13.97 17.41
N ALA A 369 -11.31 -12.77 16.95
CA ALA A 369 -11.69 -11.65 17.82
C ALA A 369 -13.12 -11.19 17.52
N VAL A 370 -14.04 -11.49 18.43
CA VAL A 370 -15.48 -11.42 18.15
C VAL A 370 -16.32 -10.82 19.28
N HIS A 371 -17.46 -10.21 18.93
CA HIS A 371 -18.45 -9.65 19.87
C HIS A 371 -17.89 -8.59 20.85
N PHE A 372 -17.02 -7.70 20.36
CA PHE A 372 -16.59 -6.53 21.12
C PHE A 372 -17.55 -5.34 20.96
N THR A 373 -17.69 -4.52 22.01
CA THR A 373 -18.48 -3.27 21.96
C THR A 373 -17.80 -2.19 21.11
N GLY A 374 -16.48 -2.32 20.93
CA GLY A 374 -15.64 -1.58 19.99
C GLY A 374 -15.05 -2.49 18.93
N ASP A 375 -13.73 -2.68 19.00
CA ASP A 375 -12.91 -3.22 17.91
C ASP A 375 -12.30 -4.58 18.28
N GLY A 376 -12.15 -5.46 17.29
CA GLY A 376 -11.52 -6.76 17.52
C GLY A 376 -10.03 -6.64 17.85
N ALA A 377 -9.30 -5.79 17.14
CA ALA A 377 -7.95 -5.39 17.48
C ALA A 377 -7.68 -3.90 17.20
N ILE A 378 -6.75 -3.31 17.97
CA ILE A 378 -6.28 -1.95 17.76
C ILE A 378 -4.74 -1.90 17.78
N VAL A 379 -4.16 -1.34 16.72
CA VAL A 379 -2.74 -0.98 16.61
C VAL A 379 -2.59 0.49 16.94
N GLY A 380 -2.48 0.79 18.24
CA GLY A 380 -2.34 2.15 18.75
C GLY A 380 -0.89 2.55 18.98
N GLY A 381 -0.58 3.84 18.86
CA GLY A 381 0.68 4.38 19.35
C GLY A 381 0.65 4.74 20.85
N LYS A 382 1.78 5.20 21.39
CA LYS A 382 1.92 5.76 22.73
C LYS A 382 2.29 7.25 22.67
N PRO A 383 1.30 8.17 22.77
CA PRO A 383 1.59 9.59 22.93
C PRO A 383 2.04 9.89 24.36
N THR A 384 3.08 10.71 24.50
CA THR A 384 3.54 11.23 25.78
C THR A 384 3.80 12.73 25.68
N LEU A 385 3.02 13.52 26.43
CA LEU A 385 3.20 14.96 26.54
C LEU A 385 4.46 15.22 27.37
N ILE A 386 5.44 15.91 26.79
CA ILE A 386 6.69 16.24 27.47
C ILE A 386 6.51 17.52 28.28
N GLN A 387 5.94 18.56 27.66
CA GLN A 387 5.76 19.87 28.25
C GLN A 387 4.75 20.72 27.45
N ASP A 388 3.87 21.42 28.17
CA ASP A 388 3.12 22.56 27.65
C ASP A 388 3.92 23.85 27.85
N ILE A 389 3.97 24.70 26.82
CA ILE A 389 4.61 26.01 26.90
C ILE A 389 3.53 27.07 26.67
N TYR A 390 3.03 27.65 27.75
CA TYR A 390 2.09 28.78 27.72
C TYR A 390 2.81 30.11 27.46
N GLU A 391 2.04 31.19 27.29
CA GLU A 391 2.53 32.56 27.04
C GLU A 391 3.66 32.96 27.99
N THR A 392 3.55 32.63 29.27
CA THR A 392 4.55 32.94 30.31
C THR A 392 5.89 32.22 30.12
N GLY A 393 5.93 31.18 29.29
CA GLY A 393 7.11 30.45 28.87
C GLY A 393 7.91 31.10 27.74
N PHE A 394 7.42 32.20 27.17
CA PHE A 394 8.06 32.93 26.08
C PHE A 394 8.60 34.30 26.51
N THR A 395 9.55 34.82 25.75
CA THR A 395 10.05 36.19 25.87
C THR A 395 10.43 36.74 24.49
N SER A 396 10.39 38.07 24.32
CA SER A 396 10.85 38.70 23.08
C SER A 396 12.36 38.47 22.90
N GLY A 397 12.76 38.05 21.71
CA GLY A 397 14.15 37.75 21.39
C GLY A 397 14.31 36.62 20.37
N ASN A 398 15.53 36.52 19.86
CA ASN A 398 15.98 35.55 18.87
C ASN A 398 17.24 34.83 19.40
N ILE A 399 17.80 33.92 18.61
CA ILE A 399 19.05 33.22 18.89
C ILE A 399 19.91 33.32 17.62
N ASP A 400 21.18 33.72 17.78
CA ASP A 400 22.11 33.84 16.65
C ASP A 400 22.63 32.50 16.13
N GLU A 401 23.43 32.52 15.08
CA GLU A 401 23.98 31.29 14.48
C GLU A 401 24.95 30.53 15.40
N ALA A 402 25.50 31.21 16.41
CA ALA A 402 26.40 30.64 17.41
C ALA A 402 25.67 30.20 18.68
N GLY A 403 24.33 30.30 18.71
CA GLY A 403 23.50 29.90 19.85
C GLY A 403 23.39 30.95 20.96
N ASN A 404 23.82 32.19 20.75
CA ASN A 404 23.70 33.26 21.74
C ASN A 404 22.31 33.91 21.67
N MET A 405 21.77 34.25 22.84
CA MET A 405 20.48 34.94 22.94
C MET A 405 20.60 36.38 22.44
N LEU A 406 19.71 36.78 21.52
CA LEU A 406 19.64 38.13 20.96
C LEU A 406 18.33 38.82 21.34
N ALA A 407 18.40 40.14 21.53
CA ALA A 407 17.21 40.98 21.58
C ALA A 407 16.66 41.16 20.16
N ASP A 408 15.38 40.85 19.96
CA ASP A 408 14.70 40.97 18.67
C ASP A 408 13.20 41.18 18.93
N PRO A 409 12.67 42.40 18.70
CA PRO A 409 11.25 42.68 18.91
C PRO A 409 10.35 42.03 17.85
N ALA A 410 10.90 41.46 16.78
CA ALA A 410 10.15 40.76 15.74
C ALA A 410 10.09 39.22 15.96
N ALA A 411 10.71 38.72 17.02
CA ALA A 411 10.73 37.31 17.38
C ALA A 411 10.36 37.07 18.85
N VAL A 412 9.80 35.88 19.11
CA VAL A 412 9.63 35.35 20.45
C VAL A 412 10.38 34.03 20.55
N ARG A 413 11.03 33.81 21.70
CA ARG A 413 11.76 32.58 22.00
C ARG A 413 11.36 32.01 23.34
N THR A 414 11.64 30.73 23.58
CA THR A 414 11.43 30.15 24.90
C THR A 414 12.31 30.85 25.95
N LYS A 415 11.71 31.20 27.08
CA LYS A 415 12.37 31.86 28.21
C LYS A 415 13.32 30.90 28.93
N THR A 416 12.90 29.66 29.10
CA THR A 416 13.68 28.56 29.69
C THR A 416 13.86 27.46 28.67
N ALA A 417 15.01 26.78 28.71
CA ALA A 417 15.26 25.64 27.83
C ALA A 417 14.33 24.46 28.17
N VAL A 418 13.89 23.72 27.15
CA VAL A 418 13.17 22.46 27.31
C VAL A 418 14.18 21.34 27.47
N THR A 419 14.08 20.57 28.55
CA THR A 419 15.03 19.49 28.86
C THR A 419 14.78 18.25 28.01
N LEU A 420 15.85 17.69 27.44
CA LEU A 420 15.92 16.38 26.78
C LEU A 420 16.69 15.36 27.62
N ASP A 421 17.20 15.76 28.80
CA ASP A 421 17.92 14.92 29.74
C ASP A 421 17.13 13.64 30.12
N PRO A 422 17.63 12.44 29.77
CA PRO A 422 16.99 11.17 30.12
C PRO A 422 16.82 10.96 31.63
N ALA A 423 17.66 11.58 32.48
CA ALA A 423 17.49 11.48 33.93
C ALA A 423 16.22 12.20 34.43
N LYS A 424 15.76 13.21 33.70
CA LYS A 424 14.53 13.98 34.00
C LYS A 424 13.34 13.53 33.16
N LYS A 425 13.60 13.03 31.96
CA LYS A 425 12.62 12.59 30.97
C LYS A 425 13.02 11.19 30.45
N PRO A 426 12.72 10.12 31.23
CA PRO A 426 13.22 8.77 30.96
C PRO A 426 12.93 8.23 29.56
N MET A 427 11.83 8.65 28.91
CA MET A 427 11.53 8.22 27.54
C MET A 427 12.65 8.55 26.55
N PHE A 428 13.37 9.66 26.74
CA PHE A 428 14.45 10.06 25.85
C PHE A 428 15.71 9.19 26.00
N ALA A 429 15.75 8.23 26.93
CA ALA A 429 16.79 7.21 26.94
C ALA A 429 16.72 6.35 25.66
N THR A 430 15.51 5.99 25.22
CA THR A 430 15.26 5.15 24.04
C THR A 430 14.75 5.96 22.86
N GLU A 431 13.81 6.88 23.10
CA GLU A 431 13.15 7.66 22.05
C GLU A 431 13.98 8.90 21.73
N LYS A 432 14.73 8.88 20.63
CA LYS A 432 15.57 10.02 20.22
C LYS A 432 14.86 10.97 19.27
N TYR A 433 13.58 11.26 19.52
CA TYR A 433 12.79 12.19 18.72
C TYR A 433 11.59 12.77 19.48
N PHE A 434 11.06 13.89 18.98
CA PHE A 434 9.85 14.55 19.46
C PHE A 434 9.24 15.40 18.33
N GLU A 435 8.13 16.06 18.60
CA GLU A 435 7.50 17.03 17.70
C GLU A 435 6.85 18.17 18.51
N LEU A 436 6.50 19.26 17.82
CA LEU A 436 5.64 20.31 18.35
C LEU A 436 4.24 20.19 17.76
N SER A 437 3.19 20.36 18.59
CA SER A 437 1.80 20.36 18.13
C SER A 437 0.95 21.42 18.83
N ASN A 438 -0.30 21.56 18.35
CA ASN A 438 -1.32 22.46 18.88
C ASN A 438 -0.86 23.92 19.11
N PRO A 439 -0.19 24.57 18.14
CA PRO A 439 0.17 25.96 18.31
C PRO A 439 -1.09 26.84 18.44
N ARG A 440 -1.12 27.71 19.45
CA ARG A 440 -2.09 28.81 19.55
C ARG A 440 -1.34 30.14 19.48
N ASN A 441 -1.82 31.04 18.63
CA ASN A 441 -1.21 32.34 18.34
C ASN A 441 0.30 32.33 17.99
N LEU A 442 0.84 31.17 17.59
CA LEU A 442 2.20 30.99 17.11
C LEU A 442 2.18 30.62 15.61
N PRO A 443 3.19 31.02 14.83
CA PRO A 443 3.29 30.61 13.43
C PRO A 443 3.49 29.10 13.32
N GLY A 444 3.03 28.52 12.21
CA GLY A 444 3.19 27.09 11.93
C GLY A 444 4.63 26.64 11.61
N MET A 445 5.56 27.58 11.50
CA MET A 445 6.99 27.36 11.26
C MET A 445 7.81 27.96 12.40
N PHE A 446 8.90 27.31 12.78
CA PHE A 446 9.77 27.74 13.88
C PHE A 446 11.23 27.35 13.64
N ASP A 447 12.13 27.97 14.40
CA ASP A 447 13.54 27.57 14.47
C ASP A 447 13.79 26.91 15.83
N ILE A 448 14.69 25.92 15.86
CA ILE A 448 15.07 25.20 17.07
C ILE A 448 16.58 25.15 17.22
N TYR A 449 17.05 25.35 18.46
CA TYR A 449 18.46 25.43 18.82
C TYR A 449 18.75 24.40 19.92
N PHE A 450 19.62 23.44 19.62
CA PHE A 450 20.04 22.39 20.54
C PHE A 450 21.35 22.75 21.24
N TYR A 451 21.45 22.36 22.51
CA TYR A 451 22.59 22.63 23.37
C TYR A 451 23.02 21.37 24.12
N ARG A 452 24.29 21.28 24.48
CA ARG A 452 24.86 20.21 25.30
C ARG A 452 24.57 20.43 26.79
N ALA A 453 24.86 19.43 27.62
CA ALA A 453 24.66 19.49 29.07
C ALA A 453 25.47 20.61 29.76
N ASP A 454 26.62 20.99 29.21
CA ASP A 454 27.45 22.10 29.70
C ASP A 454 26.95 23.50 29.26
N GLY A 455 25.86 23.55 28.48
CA GLY A 455 25.29 24.79 27.95
C GLY A 455 25.92 25.26 26.64
N SER A 456 26.92 24.56 26.10
CA SER A 456 27.49 24.90 24.79
C SER A 456 26.50 24.64 23.65
N PHE A 457 26.47 25.54 22.67
CA PHE A 457 25.65 25.37 21.47
C PHE A 457 26.11 24.15 20.67
N LEU A 458 25.13 23.36 20.19
CA LEU A 458 25.38 22.14 19.44
C LEU A 458 25.00 22.29 17.97
N SER A 459 23.74 22.62 17.70
CA SER A 459 23.22 22.72 16.34
C SER A 459 21.89 23.47 16.30
N ARG A 460 21.46 23.89 15.12
CA ARG A 460 20.13 24.47 14.88
C ARG A 460 19.45 23.84 13.67
N GLN A 461 18.12 23.89 13.68
CA GLN A 461 17.30 23.66 12.49
C GLN A 461 16.36 24.85 12.33
N THR A 462 16.24 25.36 11.12
CA THR A 462 15.42 26.55 10.81
C THR A 462 14.26 26.19 9.90
N ASN A 463 13.16 26.94 9.99
CA ASN A 463 11.94 26.68 9.22
C ASN A 463 11.44 25.24 9.39
N VAL A 464 11.42 24.75 10.63
CA VAL A 464 10.81 23.49 10.99
C VAL A 464 9.30 23.67 11.02
N ALA A 465 8.55 22.74 10.42
CA ALA A 465 7.10 22.76 10.45
C ALA A 465 6.54 22.17 11.75
N MET A 466 5.40 22.68 12.22
CA MET A 466 4.60 21.99 13.23
C MET A 466 4.29 20.55 12.79
N ARG A 467 4.24 19.63 13.75
CA ARG A 467 4.05 18.18 13.52
C ARG A 467 5.17 17.48 12.75
N GLN A 468 6.26 18.18 12.42
CA GLN A 468 7.46 17.53 11.91
C GLN A 468 8.13 16.74 13.03
N ILE A 469 8.42 15.46 12.77
CA ILE A 469 9.19 14.62 13.68
C ILE A 469 10.65 15.11 13.65
N LEU A 470 11.15 15.53 14.81
CA LEU A 470 12.50 16.03 15.01
C LEU A 470 13.35 14.98 15.70
N SER A 471 14.40 14.52 15.04
CA SER A 471 15.43 13.71 15.68
C SER A 471 16.24 14.56 16.67
N ILE A 472 16.49 14.01 17.84
CA ILE A 472 17.35 14.60 18.87
C ILE A 472 18.81 14.36 18.46
N PRO A 473 19.61 15.42 18.21
CA PRO A 473 21.02 15.26 17.88
C PRO A 473 21.79 14.52 19.00
N SER A 474 22.83 13.76 18.63
CA SER A 474 23.75 13.18 19.62
C SER A 474 24.32 14.29 20.51
N GLU A 475 24.41 14.06 21.82
CA GLU A 475 24.83 15.02 22.87
C GLU A 475 23.85 16.15 23.20
N ALA A 476 22.74 16.30 22.47
CA ALA A 476 21.72 17.29 22.81
C ALA A 476 21.11 16.98 24.18
N ASN A 477 21.13 17.95 25.08
CA ASN A 477 20.58 17.84 26.43
C ASN A 477 19.36 18.73 26.65
N HIS A 478 19.27 19.85 25.93
CA HIS A 478 18.13 20.76 25.97
C HIS A 478 18.05 21.58 24.69
N PHE A 479 16.91 22.24 24.48
CA PHE A 479 16.71 23.10 23.33
C PHE A 479 15.94 24.38 23.67
N HIS A 480 16.09 25.37 22.79
CA HIS A 480 15.25 26.56 22.73
C HIS A 480 14.51 26.63 21.39
N LEU A 481 13.31 27.22 21.43
CA LEU A 481 12.50 27.48 20.24
C LEU A 481 12.50 28.98 19.94
N VAL A 482 12.44 29.33 18.67
CA VAL A 482 12.25 30.70 18.19
C VAL A 482 11.12 30.73 17.15
N PHE A 483 10.22 31.68 17.30
CA PHE A 483 9.12 31.94 16.39
C PHE A 483 9.21 33.37 15.86
N ARG A 484 9.07 33.54 14.54
CA ARG A 484 9.08 34.86 13.89
C ARG A 484 7.73 35.56 14.12
N LYS A 485 7.60 36.23 15.26
CA LYS A 485 6.41 36.97 15.71
C LYS A 485 6.81 38.04 16.74
N ALA A 486 6.15 39.19 16.72
CA ALA A 486 6.48 40.33 17.58
C ALA A 486 6.00 40.24 19.05
N SER A 487 5.00 39.41 19.37
CA SER A 487 4.44 39.29 20.73
C SER A 487 4.13 37.83 21.08
N ALA A 488 4.28 37.50 22.37
CA ALA A 488 3.95 36.21 22.95
C ALA A 488 2.51 36.11 23.50
N THR A 489 1.69 37.17 23.38
CA THR A 489 0.30 37.18 23.86
C THR A 489 -0.45 35.93 23.38
N ASP A 490 -1.10 35.20 24.29
CA ASP A 490 -1.84 33.95 24.04
C ASP A 490 -1.05 32.82 23.38
N ALA A 491 0.29 32.95 23.27
CA ALA A 491 1.15 31.94 22.68
C ALA A 491 1.06 30.64 23.47
N TYR A 492 0.91 29.52 22.77
CA TYR A 492 0.91 28.20 23.36
C TYR A 492 1.40 27.17 22.35
N VAL A 493 2.18 26.19 22.81
CA VAL A 493 2.57 25.02 22.02
C VAL A 493 2.84 23.84 22.94
N GLU A 494 2.61 22.64 22.42
CA GLU A 494 2.85 21.37 23.12
C GLU A 494 4.09 20.70 22.55
N VAL A 495 4.92 20.12 23.42
CA VAL A 495 6.05 19.26 23.04
C VAL A 495 5.65 17.81 23.28
N TRP A 496 5.60 17.00 22.22
CA TRP A 496 5.18 15.59 22.30
C TRP A 496 6.25 14.62 21.85
N ASN A 497 6.32 13.48 22.53
CA ASN A 497 6.91 12.27 21.98
C ASN A 497 5.76 11.32 21.61
N ARG A 498 5.65 10.95 20.33
CA ARG A 498 4.56 10.12 19.80
C ARG A 498 5.14 8.84 19.24
N VAL A 499 5.21 7.81 20.06
CA VAL A 499 5.74 6.51 19.65
C VAL A 499 4.68 5.77 18.86
N GLN A 500 4.97 5.42 17.61
CA GLN A 500 4.10 4.55 16.82
C GLN A 500 4.31 3.08 17.25
N SER A 501 3.27 2.25 17.15
CA SER A 501 3.51 0.81 17.11
C SER A 501 4.13 0.45 15.78
N ASP A 502 5.26 -0.25 15.78
CA ASP A 502 6.06 -0.47 14.60
C ASP A 502 6.24 -1.96 14.28
N SER A 503 6.24 -2.30 12.98
CA SER A 503 6.46 -3.67 12.50
C SER A 503 5.43 -4.65 13.09
N VAL A 504 4.15 -4.33 12.90
CA VAL A 504 3.04 -5.17 13.37
C VAL A 504 2.49 -6.02 12.22
N VAL A 505 2.28 -7.31 12.45
CA VAL A 505 1.68 -8.24 11.49
C VAL A 505 0.42 -8.85 12.08
N ILE A 506 -0.71 -8.73 11.39
CA ILE A 506 -1.97 -9.38 11.74
C ILE A 506 -2.35 -10.30 10.59
N LYS A 507 -2.34 -11.60 10.83
CA LYS A 507 -2.55 -12.57 9.75
C LYS A 507 -3.37 -13.79 10.12
N ASN A 508 -3.93 -14.43 9.08
CA ASN A 508 -4.65 -15.69 9.17
C ASN A 508 -5.78 -15.70 10.22
N SER A 509 -6.32 -14.53 10.58
CA SER A 509 -7.21 -14.34 11.71
C SER A 509 -8.63 -14.00 11.26
N GLU A 510 -9.59 -14.11 12.18
CA GLU A 510 -11.00 -13.81 11.96
C GLU A 510 -11.44 -12.66 12.90
N PHE A 511 -11.97 -11.58 12.32
CA PHE A 511 -12.51 -10.45 13.07
C PHE A 511 -13.98 -10.28 12.69
N ALA A 512 -14.89 -10.62 13.61
CA ALA A 512 -16.30 -10.76 13.26
C ALA A 512 -17.28 -10.34 14.36
N PHE A 513 -18.47 -9.91 13.96
CA PHE A 513 -19.57 -9.56 14.87
C PHE A 513 -19.26 -8.45 15.89
N ASN A 514 -18.16 -7.71 15.71
CA ASN A 514 -17.82 -6.56 16.55
C ASN A 514 -18.77 -5.40 16.24
N ARG A 515 -19.00 -4.53 17.21
CA ARG A 515 -19.97 -3.45 17.10
C ARG A 515 -19.44 -2.28 16.27
N ARG A 516 -18.15 -1.94 16.40
CA ARG A 516 -17.53 -0.79 15.76
C ARG A 516 -16.63 -1.18 14.59
N GLN A 517 -15.56 -1.95 14.84
CA GLN A 517 -14.57 -2.27 13.80
C GLN A 517 -14.03 -3.70 13.91
N GLY A 518 -13.49 -4.23 12.80
CA GLY A 518 -12.66 -5.44 12.86
C GLY A 518 -11.29 -5.11 13.45
N ILE A 519 -10.53 -4.27 12.74
CA ILE A 519 -9.17 -3.85 13.09
C ILE A 519 -9.03 -2.33 12.93
N THR A 520 -8.45 -1.68 13.93
CA THR A 520 -8.14 -0.25 13.91
C THR A 520 -6.63 -0.03 13.91
N VAL A 521 -6.13 0.91 13.09
CA VAL A 521 -4.73 1.35 13.11
C VAL A 521 -4.70 2.85 13.43
N ALA A 522 -4.27 3.17 14.66
CA ALA A 522 -4.34 4.51 15.26
C ALA A 522 -2.98 4.93 15.85
N GLY A 523 -1.96 4.95 15.00
CA GLY A 523 -0.56 5.20 15.36
C GLY A 523 0.37 4.05 15.00
N GLY A 524 0.19 3.47 13.81
CA GLY A 524 1.01 2.37 13.31
C GLY A 524 2.06 2.81 12.30
N ASN A 525 3.24 2.19 12.34
CA ASN A 525 4.23 2.21 11.27
C ASN A 525 4.53 0.77 10.81
N ASN A 526 4.66 0.54 9.51
CA ASN A 526 4.98 -0.79 8.97
C ASN A 526 4.01 -1.88 9.47
N VAL A 527 2.71 -1.64 9.30
CA VAL A 527 1.65 -2.56 9.73
C VAL A 527 1.19 -3.40 8.56
N THR A 528 1.27 -4.72 8.66
CA THR A 528 0.77 -5.67 7.66
C THR A 528 -0.47 -6.38 8.19
N ILE A 529 -1.57 -6.32 7.46
CA ILE A 529 -2.82 -7.02 7.73
C ILE A 529 -3.08 -7.95 6.55
N GLU A 530 -2.86 -9.26 6.72
CA GLU A 530 -2.89 -10.20 5.60
C GLU A 530 -3.66 -11.51 5.80
N GLY A 531 -4.38 -11.98 4.78
CA GLY A 531 -5.01 -13.30 4.81
C GLY A 531 -6.09 -13.47 5.89
N ASN A 532 -6.70 -12.37 6.35
CA ASN A 532 -7.74 -12.39 7.38
C ASN A 532 -9.14 -12.48 6.78
N LYS A 533 -10.09 -12.97 7.58
CA LYS A 533 -11.53 -12.88 7.31
C LYS A 533 -12.13 -11.80 8.21
N ILE A 534 -12.76 -10.80 7.63
CA ILE A 534 -13.28 -9.64 8.36
C ILE A 534 -14.73 -9.38 7.95
N HIS A 535 -15.67 -9.69 8.83
CA HIS A 535 -17.08 -9.76 8.43
C HIS A 535 -18.09 -9.46 9.53
N ASP A 536 -19.34 -9.24 9.12
CA ASP A 536 -20.49 -9.02 9.99
C ASP A 536 -20.25 -7.91 11.04
N ILE A 537 -19.44 -6.90 10.69
CA ILE A 537 -19.20 -5.74 11.53
C ILE A 537 -20.41 -4.80 11.49
N GLY A 538 -20.92 -4.43 12.67
CA GLY A 538 -22.04 -3.50 12.76
C GLY A 538 -22.58 -3.24 14.16
N GLY A 539 -23.11 -2.03 14.33
CA GLY A 539 -23.85 -1.58 15.52
C GLY A 539 -23.50 -0.15 15.97
N THR A 540 -22.28 0.34 15.74
CA THR A 540 -21.90 1.75 15.95
C THR A 540 -20.86 2.18 14.94
N ALA A 541 -20.95 3.43 14.47
CA ALA A 541 -20.08 3.96 13.42
C ALA A 541 -18.58 3.89 13.82
N PRO A 542 -17.66 3.70 12.86
CA PRO A 542 -17.90 3.64 11.41
C PRO A 542 -18.38 2.29 10.86
N MET A 543 -18.47 1.21 11.67
CA MET A 543 -18.88 -0.12 11.21
C MET A 543 -18.03 -0.65 10.05
N SER A 544 -16.70 -0.54 10.20
CA SER A 544 -15.71 -0.88 9.18
C SER A 544 -15.00 -2.21 9.43
N GLY A 545 -14.58 -2.89 8.38
CA GLY A 545 -13.68 -4.03 8.52
C GLY A 545 -12.32 -3.60 9.08
N ILE A 546 -11.61 -2.74 8.34
CA ILE A 546 -10.36 -2.09 8.75
C ILE A 546 -10.54 -0.58 8.70
N ASP A 547 -9.99 0.12 9.68
CA ASP A 547 -9.88 1.57 9.68
C ASP A 547 -8.48 2.03 10.05
N VAL A 548 -7.90 2.83 9.16
CA VAL A 548 -6.62 3.49 9.36
C VAL A 548 -6.92 4.95 9.67
N GLU A 549 -7.09 5.22 10.96
CA GLU A 549 -7.46 6.52 11.52
C GLU A 549 -6.65 6.75 12.80
N GLY A 550 -5.64 7.62 12.70
CA GLY A 550 -4.83 8.05 13.83
C GLY A 550 -5.24 9.42 14.37
N GLY A 551 -6.06 10.18 13.65
CA GLY A 551 -6.45 11.54 14.01
C GLY A 551 -5.27 12.51 13.99
N TYR A 552 -4.27 12.29 13.13
CA TYR A 552 -3.03 13.05 13.01
C TYR A 552 -3.26 14.56 12.83
N GLY A 553 -4.31 14.95 12.10
CA GLY A 553 -4.73 16.35 11.95
C GLY A 553 -5.38 16.96 13.20
N GLU A 554 -5.84 16.12 14.12
CA GLU A 554 -6.62 16.47 15.33
C GLU A 554 -5.83 16.14 16.61
N ASN A 555 -4.52 16.41 16.60
CA ASN A 555 -3.60 16.12 17.71
C ASN A 555 -3.42 14.61 18.04
N GLY A 556 -3.81 13.73 17.13
CA GLY A 556 -3.65 12.28 17.23
C GLY A 556 -2.30 11.77 16.74
N MET A 557 -2.26 10.53 16.29
CA MET A 557 -1.06 9.78 15.90
C MET A 557 -0.95 9.66 14.38
N LEU A 558 0.28 9.64 13.86
CA LEU A 558 0.51 9.39 12.44
C LEU A 558 0.39 7.89 12.13
N ASN A 559 -0.23 7.55 11.00
CA ASN A 559 -0.15 6.22 10.40
C ASN A 559 0.77 6.25 9.17
N THR A 560 1.72 5.33 9.08
CA THR A 560 2.66 5.24 7.96
C THR A 560 2.91 3.81 7.50
N ASN A 561 3.04 3.61 6.19
CA ASN A 561 3.47 2.33 5.60
C ASN A 561 2.56 1.15 6.02
N ILE A 562 1.31 1.20 5.57
CA ILE A 562 0.29 0.20 5.91
C ILE A 562 0.08 -0.74 4.73
N TYR A 563 0.09 -2.05 4.97
CA TYR A 563 -0.07 -3.08 3.95
C TYR A 563 -1.30 -3.93 4.26
N ILE A 564 -2.34 -3.86 3.44
CA ILE A 564 -3.58 -4.62 3.59
C ILE A 564 -3.66 -5.58 2.42
N ARG A 565 -3.38 -6.87 2.66
CA ARG A 565 -3.14 -7.85 1.59
C ARG A 565 -4.00 -9.10 1.69
N LYS A 566 -4.57 -9.55 0.59
CA LYS A 566 -5.19 -10.90 0.49
C LYS A 566 -6.25 -11.19 1.57
N ASN A 567 -6.91 -10.16 2.10
CA ASN A 567 -7.99 -10.32 3.08
C ASN A 567 -9.32 -10.55 2.36
N GLU A 568 -10.24 -11.21 3.05
CA GLU A 568 -11.61 -11.43 2.61
C GLU A 568 -12.59 -10.65 3.50
N PHE A 569 -13.40 -9.81 2.87
CA PHE A 569 -14.43 -9.01 3.53
C PHE A 569 -15.82 -9.36 3.02
N TYR A 570 -16.79 -9.49 3.93
CA TYR A 570 -18.20 -9.69 3.59
C TYR A 570 -19.11 -9.25 4.73
N ASN A 571 -20.36 -8.91 4.42
CA ASN A 571 -21.39 -8.53 5.40
C ASN A 571 -21.03 -7.39 6.37
N ASN A 572 -19.99 -6.59 6.10
CA ASN A 572 -19.72 -5.39 6.89
C ASN A 572 -20.74 -4.31 6.56
N ARG A 573 -21.19 -3.58 7.57
CA ARG A 573 -22.38 -2.74 7.43
C ARG A 573 -22.15 -1.48 6.58
N LEU A 574 -21.00 -0.82 6.71
CA LEU A 574 -20.74 0.45 6.01
C LEU A 574 -19.45 0.45 5.20
N TYR A 575 -18.36 -0.12 5.74
CA TYR A 575 -17.06 -0.11 5.06
C TYR A 575 -16.33 -1.46 5.17
N ASP A 576 -15.59 -1.84 4.13
CA ASP A 576 -14.58 -2.91 4.26
C ASP A 576 -13.25 -2.32 4.72
N ILE A 577 -12.76 -1.27 4.05
CA ILE A 577 -11.51 -0.58 4.39
C ILE A 577 -11.72 0.94 4.36
N ILE A 578 -11.26 1.63 5.40
CA ILE A 578 -11.12 3.09 5.46
C ILE A 578 -9.63 3.43 5.58
N LEU A 579 -9.17 4.31 4.70
CA LEU A 579 -7.91 5.04 4.80
C LEU A 579 -8.26 6.50 5.11
N TYR A 580 -8.42 6.84 6.38
CA TYR A 580 -8.90 8.16 6.80
C TYR A 580 -7.76 9.18 6.84
N ASP A 581 -6.68 8.87 7.56
CA ASP A 581 -5.50 9.71 7.59
C ASP A 581 -4.20 8.90 7.75
N GLY A 582 -3.12 9.44 7.19
CA GLY A 582 -1.83 8.77 7.15
C GLY A 582 -1.10 8.93 5.83
N ARG A 583 -0.01 8.17 5.70
CA ARG A 583 0.86 8.21 4.52
C ARG A 583 1.27 6.82 4.10
N ASN A 584 1.26 6.57 2.81
CA ASN A 584 1.70 5.32 2.19
C ASN A 584 0.89 4.10 2.67
N ALA A 585 -0.04 3.67 1.83
CA ALA A 585 -0.72 2.40 2.01
C ALA A 585 -0.67 1.56 0.73
N VAL A 586 -0.57 0.24 0.88
CA VAL A 586 -0.75 -0.72 -0.20
C VAL A 586 -1.94 -1.60 0.13
N VAL A 587 -3.01 -1.47 -0.65
CA VAL A 587 -4.20 -2.31 -0.58
C VAL A 587 -4.13 -3.27 -1.77
N GLU A 588 -3.81 -4.54 -1.52
CA GLU A 588 -3.46 -5.48 -2.59
C GLU A 588 -4.12 -6.85 -2.48
N GLY A 589 -4.68 -7.35 -3.59
CA GLY A 589 -5.13 -8.73 -3.67
C GLY A 589 -6.31 -9.08 -2.77
N ASN A 590 -7.02 -8.09 -2.23
CA ASN A 590 -8.14 -8.30 -1.33
C ASN A 590 -9.43 -8.61 -2.10
N ARG A 591 -10.33 -9.35 -1.45
CA ARG A 591 -11.71 -9.54 -1.88
C ARG A 591 -12.63 -8.70 -1.00
N LEU A 592 -13.17 -7.62 -1.56
CA LEU A 592 -14.07 -6.69 -0.87
C LEU A 592 -15.50 -7.00 -1.28
N GLY A 593 -16.23 -7.74 -0.45
CA GLY A 593 -17.52 -8.35 -0.78
C GLY A 593 -18.71 -7.88 0.03
N SER A 594 -18.59 -6.81 0.82
CA SER A 594 -19.71 -6.30 1.60
C SER A 594 -20.69 -5.52 0.72
N SER A 595 -21.73 -6.21 0.25
CA SER A 595 -22.72 -5.66 -0.66
C SER A 595 -23.37 -4.38 -0.09
N LYS A 596 -23.42 -3.32 -0.92
CA LYS A 596 -23.91 -1.96 -0.61
C LYS A 596 -23.07 -1.15 0.38
N ALA A 597 -21.97 -1.71 0.89
CA ALA A 597 -20.97 -0.98 1.64
C ALA A 597 -20.00 -0.25 0.68
N ILE A 598 -19.22 0.68 1.22
CA ILE A 598 -18.04 1.20 0.54
C ILE A 598 -16.90 0.20 0.82
N GLY A 599 -16.48 -0.54 -0.21
CA GLY A 599 -15.36 -1.46 -0.09
C GLY A 599 -14.06 -0.74 0.28
N LEU A 600 -13.78 0.40 -0.35
CA LEU A 600 -12.62 1.21 -0.03
C LEU A 600 -12.96 2.69 0.00
N ALA A 601 -12.72 3.33 1.15
CA ALA A 601 -12.75 4.77 1.32
C ALA A 601 -11.31 5.31 1.49
N ILE A 602 -10.95 6.35 0.74
CA ILE A 602 -9.71 7.12 0.91
C ILE A 602 -10.09 8.59 1.07
N SER A 603 -9.81 9.15 2.24
CA SER A 603 -10.17 10.53 2.60
C SER A 603 -9.04 11.52 2.28
N ASP A 604 -9.39 12.81 2.15
CA ASP A 604 -8.44 13.88 1.84
C ASP A 604 -7.20 13.93 2.79
N PRO A 605 -7.27 13.62 4.10
CA PRO A 605 -6.06 13.63 4.94
C PRO A 605 -5.06 12.49 4.65
N PHE A 606 -5.45 11.47 3.88
CA PHE A 606 -4.59 10.33 3.54
C PHE A 606 -3.82 10.60 2.24
N THR A 607 -2.53 10.24 2.20
CA THR A 607 -1.69 10.46 1.00
C THR A 607 -0.88 9.22 0.62
N GLY A 608 -0.66 9.00 -0.68
CA GLY A 608 0.24 7.96 -1.18
C GLY A 608 -0.37 6.55 -1.13
N ALA A 609 -1.66 6.40 -1.38
CA ALA A 609 -2.31 5.09 -1.43
C ALA A 609 -2.08 4.40 -2.79
N THR A 610 -1.68 3.13 -2.76
CA THR A 610 -1.61 2.24 -3.94
C THR A 610 -2.60 1.09 -3.76
N VAL A 611 -3.53 0.95 -4.69
CA VAL A 611 -4.63 -0.01 -4.65
C VAL A 611 -4.52 -0.91 -5.88
N GLN A 612 -4.11 -2.17 -5.70
CA GLN A 612 -3.82 -3.03 -6.84
C GLN A 612 -4.34 -4.46 -6.73
N ASN A 613 -4.71 -5.06 -7.85
CA ASN A 613 -5.09 -6.48 -7.92
C ASN A 613 -6.28 -6.86 -6.99
N ASN A 614 -7.13 -5.90 -6.59
CA ASN A 614 -8.27 -6.18 -5.71
C ASN A 614 -9.53 -6.53 -6.52
N THR A 615 -10.44 -7.26 -5.88
CA THR A 615 -11.75 -7.62 -6.42
C THR A 615 -12.87 -7.06 -5.54
N PHE A 616 -13.69 -6.17 -6.09
CA PHE A 616 -14.85 -5.57 -5.44
C PHE A 616 -16.13 -6.23 -5.93
N VAL A 617 -16.95 -6.78 -5.05
CA VAL A 617 -18.21 -7.46 -5.41
C VAL A 617 -19.36 -6.84 -4.63
N GLY A 618 -20.15 -6.01 -5.31
CA GLY A 618 -21.26 -5.28 -4.70
C GLY A 618 -20.82 -4.17 -3.73
N SER A 619 -19.53 -3.92 -3.59
CA SER A 619 -18.92 -2.93 -2.68
C SER A 619 -18.26 -1.80 -3.48
N GLY A 620 -18.41 -0.56 -3.00
CA GLY A 620 -17.99 0.64 -3.74
C GLY A 620 -16.53 1.07 -3.54
N ILE A 621 -16.07 1.99 -4.37
CA ILE A 621 -14.83 2.76 -4.16
C ILE A 621 -15.21 4.23 -3.99
N SER A 622 -14.67 4.88 -2.97
CA SER A 622 -14.74 6.33 -2.77
C SER A 622 -13.35 6.85 -2.45
N ALA A 623 -12.66 7.42 -3.43
CA ALA A 623 -11.26 7.81 -3.27
C ALA A 623 -11.03 9.28 -3.61
N ALA A 624 -10.43 10.00 -2.66
CA ALA A 624 -10.03 11.37 -2.81
C ALA A 624 -8.50 11.50 -2.82
N HIS A 625 -7.98 12.14 -3.87
CA HIS A 625 -6.60 12.48 -4.21
C HIS A 625 -5.46 11.50 -3.89
N ASP A 626 -4.25 11.83 -4.41
CA ASP A 626 -2.97 11.15 -4.14
C ASP A 626 -3.04 9.61 -4.02
N ALA A 627 -3.75 8.99 -4.97
CA ALA A 627 -4.05 7.57 -4.95
C ALA A 627 -3.88 6.95 -6.35
N THR A 628 -3.32 5.75 -6.39
CA THR A 628 -3.06 5.00 -7.62
C THR A 628 -3.81 3.67 -7.60
N PHE A 629 -4.61 3.40 -8.61
CA PHE A 629 -5.41 2.20 -8.79
C PHE A 629 -4.90 1.42 -10.00
N ILE A 630 -4.49 0.16 -9.81
CA ILE A 630 -3.90 -0.67 -10.88
C ILE A 630 -4.54 -2.06 -10.90
N ASN A 631 -5.02 -2.49 -12.07
CA ASN A 631 -5.45 -3.89 -12.27
C ASN A 631 -6.52 -4.37 -11.26
N ASN A 632 -7.48 -3.50 -10.92
CA ASN A 632 -8.58 -3.87 -10.04
C ASN A 632 -9.79 -4.34 -10.86
N THR A 633 -10.62 -5.19 -10.25
CA THR A 633 -11.89 -5.64 -10.84
C THR A 633 -13.05 -5.30 -9.92
N MET A 634 -14.20 -4.95 -10.50
CA MET A 634 -15.37 -4.54 -9.72
C MET A 634 -16.67 -4.92 -10.42
N SER A 635 -17.66 -5.35 -9.65
CA SER A 635 -19.00 -5.67 -10.15
C SER A 635 -20.11 -5.14 -9.25
N ASP A 636 -21.23 -4.74 -9.85
CA ASP A 636 -22.48 -4.36 -9.17
C ASP A 636 -22.33 -3.26 -8.10
N ALA A 637 -21.48 -2.25 -8.35
CA ALA A 637 -21.24 -1.18 -7.39
C ALA A 637 -20.89 0.17 -8.04
N THR A 638 -20.55 1.18 -7.22
CA THR A 638 -20.12 2.52 -7.66
C THR A 638 -18.65 2.78 -7.33
N ALA A 639 -17.88 3.28 -8.31
CA ALA A 639 -16.52 3.75 -8.13
C ALA A 639 -16.49 5.27 -8.35
N ALA A 640 -16.15 6.02 -7.31
CA ALA A 640 -16.06 7.47 -7.33
C ALA A 640 -14.62 7.92 -7.04
N PHE A 641 -14.07 8.73 -7.94
CA PHE A 641 -12.72 9.28 -7.85
C PHE A 641 -12.76 10.80 -7.86
N GLN A 642 -12.07 11.42 -6.91
CA GLN A 642 -11.95 12.87 -6.82
C GLN A 642 -10.49 13.29 -6.85
N GLY A 643 -10.10 14.12 -7.83
CA GLY A 643 -8.74 14.64 -7.95
C GLY A 643 -8.43 15.72 -6.90
N PRO A 644 -7.16 16.19 -6.80
CA PRO A 644 -6.06 16.00 -7.75
C PRO A 644 -5.28 14.67 -7.59
N ASN A 645 -4.30 14.40 -8.45
CA ASN A 645 -3.33 13.30 -8.34
C ASN A 645 -3.91 11.88 -8.14
N VAL A 646 -5.03 11.56 -8.78
CA VAL A 646 -5.53 10.18 -8.85
C VAL A 646 -5.15 9.55 -10.18
N VAL A 647 -4.59 8.35 -10.14
CA VAL A 647 -4.29 7.54 -11.32
C VAL A 647 -5.14 6.29 -11.28
N VAL A 648 -5.89 6.03 -12.35
CA VAL A 648 -6.66 4.79 -12.53
C VAL A 648 -6.19 4.11 -13.80
N ASP A 649 -5.53 2.96 -13.66
CA ASP A 649 -5.04 2.14 -14.77
C ASP A 649 -5.56 0.70 -14.67
N GLN A 650 -5.93 0.13 -15.82
CA GLN A 650 -6.34 -1.29 -15.94
C GLN A 650 -7.53 -1.67 -15.02
N LEU A 651 -8.51 -0.79 -14.86
CA LEU A 651 -9.73 -1.09 -14.11
C LEU A 651 -10.75 -1.83 -14.99
N THR A 652 -11.29 -2.95 -14.50
CA THR A 652 -12.38 -3.68 -15.16
C THR A 652 -13.67 -3.61 -14.33
N LEU A 653 -14.75 -3.15 -14.94
CA LEU A 653 -16.05 -2.92 -14.31
C LEU A 653 -17.14 -3.77 -14.98
N THR A 654 -17.99 -4.40 -14.18
CA THR A 654 -19.19 -5.10 -14.65
C THR A 654 -20.43 -4.53 -13.96
N ASP A 655 -21.45 -4.13 -14.72
CA ASP A 655 -22.72 -3.60 -14.19
C ASP A 655 -22.52 -2.51 -13.10
N SER A 656 -21.55 -1.62 -13.31
CA SER A 656 -21.10 -0.66 -12.30
C SER A 656 -21.12 0.79 -12.81
N VAL A 657 -21.14 1.73 -11.86
CA VAL A 657 -21.06 3.17 -12.12
C VAL A 657 -19.62 3.65 -11.89
N PHE A 658 -19.11 4.47 -12.80
CA PHE A 658 -17.79 5.10 -12.70
C PHE A 658 -17.94 6.62 -12.74
N THR A 659 -17.59 7.29 -11.65
CA THR A 659 -17.73 8.74 -11.49
C THR A 659 -16.38 9.39 -11.24
N VAL A 660 -16.09 10.46 -11.95
CA VAL A 660 -14.89 11.29 -11.75
C VAL A 660 -15.28 12.73 -11.50
N THR A 661 -14.71 13.33 -10.45
CA THR A 661 -14.78 14.76 -10.18
C THR A 661 -13.37 15.35 -10.14
N ASN A 662 -13.01 16.12 -11.16
CA ASN A 662 -11.71 16.79 -11.23
C ASN A 662 -11.77 18.16 -10.55
N LYS A 663 -10.96 18.36 -9.49
CA LYS A 663 -10.76 19.68 -8.87
C LYS A 663 -9.72 20.54 -9.62
N VAL A 664 -8.83 19.91 -10.39
CA VAL A 664 -7.80 20.55 -11.20
C VAL A 664 -7.69 19.86 -12.55
N LYS A 665 -7.19 20.57 -13.56
CA LYS A 665 -6.96 20.01 -14.90
C LYS A 665 -6.09 18.76 -14.82
N PHE A 666 -6.61 17.65 -15.33
CA PHE A 666 -5.98 16.33 -15.31
C PHE A 666 -5.63 15.81 -13.91
N GLY A 667 -6.39 16.24 -12.89
CA GLY A 667 -6.26 15.78 -11.52
C GLY A 667 -6.60 14.30 -11.35
N VAL A 668 -7.45 13.73 -12.20
CA VAL A 668 -7.66 12.30 -12.34
C VAL A 668 -7.25 11.89 -13.75
N GLN A 669 -6.37 10.89 -13.85
CA GLN A 669 -5.94 10.30 -15.12
C GLN A 669 -6.48 8.88 -15.21
N VAL A 670 -7.10 8.55 -16.33
CA VAL A 670 -7.73 7.23 -16.53
C VAL A 670 -7.15 6.57 -17.78
N SER A 671 -6.60 5.37 -17.62
CA SER A 671 -6.12 4.55 -18.73
C SER A 671 -6.60 3.10 -18.64
N ASN A 672 -6.81 2.47 -19.80
CA ASN A 672 -7.11 1.04 -19.92
C ASN A 672 -8.34 0.59 -19.12
N LEU A 673 -9.39 1.43 -19.08
CA LEU A 673 -10.67 1.13 -18.42
C LEU A 673 -11.55 0.26 -19.31
N ARG A 674 -12.05 -0.86 -18.78
CA ARG A 674 -13.01 -1.73 -19.48
C ARG A 674 -14.30 -1.83 -18.68
N MET A 675 -15.45 -1.59 -19.32
CA MET A 675 -16.77 -1.71 -18.71
C MET A 675 -17.65 -2.67 -19.51
N THR A 676 -18.35 -3.59 -18.81
CA THR A 676 -19.35 -4.48 -19.41
C THR A 676 -20.68 -4.35 -18.68
N ASN A 677 -21.74 -4.05 -19.41
CA ASN A 677 -23.10 -3.94 -18.92
C ASN A 677 -23.90 -5.14 -19.42
N THR A 678 -24.18 -6.08 -18.53
CA THR A 678 -24.97 -7.29 -18.81
C THR A 678 -26.42 -7.13 -18.38
N LYS A 679 -26.71 -6.16 -17.50
CA LYS A 679 -28.04 -5.84 -17.00
C LYS A 679 -28.49 -4.48 -17.54
N LYS A 680 -29.78 -4.31 -17.80
CA LYS A 680 -30.40 -2.99 -18.06
C LYS A 680 -30.56 -2.20 -16.75
N GLY A 681 -29.46 -1.97 -16.05
CA GLY A 681 -29.38 -1.22 -14.80
C GLY A 681 -28.71 0.15 -14.97
N THR A 682 -28.62 0.92 -13.89
CA THR A 682 -27.86 2.18 -13.89
C THR A 682 -26.38 1.86 -13.86
N SER A 683 -25.70 2.03 -14.99
CA SER A 683 -24.26 1.85 -15.14
C SER A 683 -23.74 2.79 -16.23
N GLY A 684 -22.49 3.20 -16.13
CA GLY A 684 -21.94 4.20 -17.05
C GLY A 684 -20.83 5.05 -16.44
N ILE A 685 -20.32 5.97 -17.25
CA ILE A 685 -19.32 6.96 -16.86
C ILE A 685 -19.99 8.32 -16.67
N THR A 686 -19.71 8.96 -15.55
CA THR A 686 -20.15 10.33 -15.26
C THR A 686 -18.95 11.21 -14.89
N LEU A 687 -18.81 12.36 -15.56
CA LEU A 687 -17.64 13.24 -15.41
C LEU A 687 -18.04 14.65 -14.95
N TYR A 688 -17.29 15.23 -14.02
CA TYR A 688 -17.53 16.57 -13.49
C TYR A 688 -16.24 17.37 -13.30
N GLY A 689 -16.36 18.71 -13.33
CA GLY A 689 -15.32 19.64 -12.91
C GLY A 689 -14.31 20.01 -14.00
N GLU A 690 -13.04 20.03 -13.66
CA GLU A 690 -11.93 20.42 -14.56
C GLU A 690 -11.61 19.34 -15.62
N PRO A 691 -10.92 19.69 -16.74
CA PRO A 691 -10.73 18.78 -17.85
C PRO A 691 -10.02 17.47 -17.49
N ILE A 692 -10.41 16.37 -18.14
CA ILE A 692 -9.85 15.03 -17.93
C ILE A 692 -9.08 14.54 -19.15
N HIS A 693 -8.11 13.64 -18.94
CA HIS A 693 -7.52 12.83 -20.00
C HIS A 693 -7.87 11.36 -19.77
N MET A 694 -8.60 10.76 -20.70
CA MET A 694 -8.94 9.34 -20.70
C MET A 694 -8.32 8.65 -21.93
N LYS A 695 -7.64 7.52 -21.72
CA LYS A 695 -6.96 6.76 -22.77
C LYS A 695 -7.37 5.29 -22.77
N ASN A 696 -7.67 4.72 -23.93
CA ASN A 696 -8.02 3.30 -24.09
C ASN A 696 -9.19 2.88 -23.19
N VAL A 697 -10.35 3.55 -23.35
CA VAL A 697 -11.55 3.26 -22.56
C VAL A 697 -12.55 2.52 -23.43
N SER A 698 -13.03 1.36 -22.98
CA SER A 698 -14.02 0.58 -23.71
C SER A 698 -15.24 0.25 -22.85
N MET A 699 -16.44 0.45 -23.38
CA MET A 699 -17.71 0.08 -22.77
C MET A 699 -18.51 -0.82 -23.71
N LYS A 700 -19.05 -1.93 -23.19
CA LYS A 700 -19.91 -2.84 -23.94
C LYS A 700 -21.24 -3.06 -23.23
N GLY A 701 -22.33 -3.06 -23.99
CA GLY A 701 -23.66 -3.38 -23.49
C GLY A 701 -24.49 -2.15 -23.06
N GLU A 702 -25.80 -2.39 -22.96
CA GLU A 702 -26.82 -1.36 -22.84
C GLU A 702 -27.11 -1.02 -21.37
N SER A 703 -26.85 0.23 -20.97
CA SER A 703 -27.30 0.76 -19.68
C SER A 703 -28.80 1.12 -19.72
N ALA A 704 -29.43 1.26 -18.55
CA ALA A 704 -30.81 1.73 -18.44
C ALA A 704 -31.02 3.14 -19.03
N LEU A 705 -29.98 3.99 -18.97
CA LEU A 705 -30.00 5.38 -19.46
C LEU A 705 -28.84 5.62 -20.43
N ARG A 706 -27.87 6.47 -20.07
CA ARG A 706 -26.72 6.83 -20.91
C ARG A 706 -25.45 6.18 -20.38
N ASN A 707 -24.64 5.64 -21.30
CA ASN A 707 -23.36 5.01 -20.96
C ASN A 707 -22.28 6.04 -20.61
N LEU A 708 -22.35 7.26 -21.16
CA LEU A 708 -21.45 8.37 -20.88
C LEU A 708 -22.25 9.66 -20.76
N THR A 709 -21.97 10.43 -19.73
CA THR A 709 -22.55 11.75 -19.46
C THR A 709 -21.60 12.58 -18.59
N GLY A 710 -21.89 13.87 -18.40
CA GLY A 710 -21.14 14.72 -17.48
C GLY A 710 -21.08 16.19 -17.89
N GLU A 711 -20.91 17.06 -16.90
CA GLU A 711 -20.67 18.49 -17.07
C GLU A 711 -19.23 18.81 -16.66
N ILE A 712 -18.34 18.84 -17.65
CA ILE A 712 -16.89 19.09 -17.48
C ILE A 712 -16.49 20.35 -18.24
N ALA A 713 -15.48 21.05 -17.73
CA ALA A 713 -14.87 22.20 -18.39
C ALA A 713 -14.23 21.83 -19.74
N ASP A 714 -14.09 22.83 -20.62
CA ASP A 714 -13.54 22.64 -21.96
C ASP A 714 -12.07 22.21 -21.94
N GLY A 715 -11.68 21.36 -22.89
CA GLY A 715 -10.30 20.89 -23.04
C GLY A 715 -10.03 19.46 -22.54
N SER A 716 -11.07 18.65 -22.32
CA SER A 716 -10.89 17.22 -22.03
C SER A 716 -10.40 16.47 -23.28
N ILE A 717 -9.68 15.37 -23.07
CA ILE A 717 -9.09 14.54 -24.13
C ILE A 717 -9.51 13.09 -23.93
N PHE A 718 -10.04 12.48 -24.98
CA PHE A 718 -10.48 11.09 -25.03
C PHE A 718 -9.77 10.38 -26.19
N ASP A 719 -8.75 9.59 -25.88
CA ASP A 719 -8.01 8.82 -26.87
C ASP A 719 -8.47 7.36 -26.87
N ASN A 720 -8.87 6.83 -28.02
CA ASN A 720 -9.31 5.46 -28.20
C ASN A 720 -10.53 5.09 -27.31
N LEU A 721 -11.54 5.96 -27.27
CA LEU A 721 -12.82 5.69 -26.58
C LEU A 721 -13.72 4.80 -27.46
N VAL A 722 -14.14 3.66 -26.93
CA VAL A 722 -15.02 2.69 -27.61
C VAL A 722 -16.28 2.48 -26.78
N ILE A 723 -17.46 2.74 -27.33
CA ILE A 723 -18.75 2.44 -26.70
C ILE A 723 -19.60 1.62 -27.67
N GLU A 724 -19.73 0.32 -27.38
CA GLU A 724 -20.48 -0.64 -28.19
C GLU A 724 -21.77 -1.06 -27.48
N GLY A 725 -22.92 -0.76 -28.09
CA GLY A 725 -24.24 -1.10 -27.55
C GLY A 725 -24.79 -0.07 -26.58
N TYR A 726 -24.61 1.23 -26.82
CA TYR A 726 -25.26 2.26 -26.01
C TYR A 726 -26.78 2.26 -26.22
N ASN A 727 -27.52 2.74 -25.22
CA ASN A 727 -28.99 2.75 -25.21
C ASN A 727 -29.54 3.50 -26.43
N SER A 728 -30.17 2.75 -27.33
CA SER A 728 -30.70 3.31 -28.57
C SER A 728 -31.93 4.22 -28.39
N THR A 729 -32.52 4.33 -27.19
CA THR A 729 -33.59 5.29 -26.90
C THR A 729 -33.06 6.61 -26.35
N TYR A 730 -32.15 6.55 -25.37
CA TYR A 730 -31.63 7.75 -24.70
C TYR A 730 -30.34 8.30 -25.31
N GLY A 731 -29.59 7.49 -26.06
CA GLY A 731 -28.35 7.91 -26.69
C GLY A 731 -27.20 8.10 -25.70
N ILE A 732 -26.32 9.07 -26.02
CA ILE A 732 -25.15 9.47 -25.23
C ILE A 732 -25.13 10.99 -25.19
N ASP A 733 -24.77 11.59 -24.05
CA ASP A 733 -24.47 13.02 -23.98
C ASP A 733 -22.95 13.18 -23.86
N LEU A 734 -22.29 13.66 -24.92
CA LEU A 734 -20.85 13.79 -24.90
C LEU A 734 -20.41 14.94 -23.98
N PRO A 735 -19.48 14.68 -23.04
CA PRO A 735 -18.74 15.75 -22.38
C PRO A 735 -17.95 16.60 -23.39
N ARG A 736 -17.66 17.85 -23.05
CA ARG A 736 -16.86 18.75 -23.92
C ARG A 736 -15.45 18.20 -24.05
N GLY A 737 -14.88 18.19 -25.26
CA GLY A 737 -13.51 17.70 -25.46
C GLY A 737 -13.15 17.24 -26.87
N THR A 738 -11.90 16.77 -26.97
CA THR A 738 -11.34 16.17 -28.18
C THR A 738 -11.36 14.66 -28.07
N TYR A 739 -11.97 14.01 -29.05
CA TYR A 739 -12.14 12.57 -29.19
C TYR A 739 -11.30 12.09 -30.37
N ASN A 740 -10.29 11.27 -30.11
CA ASN A 740 -9.39 10.74 -31.14
C ASN A 740 -9.55 9.23 -31.25
N ASN A 741 -9.67 8.73 -32.49
CA ASN A 741 -9.77 7.30 -32.80
C ASN A 741 -10.91 6.60 -32.02
N CYS A 742 -12.08 7.24 -31.96
CA CYS A 742 -13.19 6.77 -31.14
C CYS A 742 -14.17 5.88 -31.91
N LYS A 743 -14.96 5.04 -31.22
CA LYS A 743 -15.96 4.17 -31.83
C LYS A 743 -17.26 4.18 -31.04
N PHE A 744 -18.39 4.38 -31.70
CA PHE A 744 -19.72 4.39 -31.09
C PHE A 744 -20.68 3.51 -31.90
N THR A 745 -21.32 2.54 -31.22
CA THR A 745 -22.33 1.66 -31.83
C THR A 745 -23.58 1.63 -30.95
N ALA A 746 -24.77 1.85 -31.53
CA ALA A 746 -26.04 1.73 -30.80
C ALA A 746 -26.45 0.26 -30.57
N SER A 747 -27.21 -0.03 -29.50
CA SER A 747 -27.68 -1.39 -29.20
C SER A 747 -28.81 -1.90 -30.10
N GLY A 748 -29.53 -1.01 -30.79
CA GLY A 748 -30.73 -1.34 -31.53
C GLY A 748 -31.29 -0.21 -32.39
N GLN A 749 -32.57 -0.32 -32.77
CA GLN A 749 -33.25 0.51 -33.77
C GLN A 749 -33.91 1.79 -33.21
N GLY A 750 -33.53 2.24 -32.01
CA GLY A 750 -34.12 3.43 -31.38
C GLY A 750 -33.62 4.77 -31.98
N SER A 751 -34.21 5.88 -31.51
CA SER A 751 -33.97 7.25 -31.96
C SER A 751 -32.91 8.04 -31.19
N GLY A 752 -32.29 7.42 -30.18
CA GLY A 752 -31.28 8.02 -29.33
C GLY A 752 -30.00 8.35 -30.09
N THR A 753 -29.45 9.52 -29.79
CA THR A 753 -28.35 10.14 -30.55
C THR A 753 -27.11 10.32 -29.71
N ILE A 754 -25.98 10.55 -30.36
CA ILE A 754 -24.81 11.14 -29.71
C ILE A 754 -25.05 12.66 -29.68
N SER A 755 -25.37 13.18 -28.50
CA SER A 755 -25.72 14.58 -28.27
C SER A 755 -24.50 15.41 -27.93
N VAL A 756 -24.42 16.60 -28.52
CA VAL A 756 -23.42 17.63 -28.30
C VAL A 756 -24.16 18.93 -27.98
N ASN A 757 -24.26 19.27 -26.69
CA ASN A 757 -25.19 20.31 -26.23
C ASN A 757 -24.64 21.29 -25.19
N GLY A 758 -23.46 21.06 -24.61
CA GLY A 758 -22.85 22.01 -23.67
C GLY A 758 -22.04 23.07 -24.41
N GLU A 759 -22.04 24.33 -23.96
CA GLU A 759 -21.20 25.37 -24.59
C GLU A 759 -19.70 25.02 -24.54
N GLY A 760 -18.98 25.09 -25.66
CA GLY A 760 -17.56 24.76 -25.69
C GLY A 760 -17.15 23.96 -26.92
N THR A 761 -15.99 23.32 -26.86
CA THR A 761 -15.36 22.67 -28.01
C THR A 761 -15.60 21.17 -28.02
N TYR A 762 -15.99 20.66 -29.19
CA TYR A 762 -16.13 19.24 -29.49
C TYR A 762 -15.38 18.92 -30.78
N ALA A 763 -14.43 18.00 -30.71
CA ALA A 763 -13.67 17.57 -31.88
C ALA A 763 -13.65 16.05 -31.97
N LEU A 764 -14.31 15.48 -32.98
CA LEU A 764 -14.28 14.05 -33.27
C LEU A 764 -13.32 13.80 -34.44
N ASN A 765 -12.19 13.18 -34.17
CA ASN A 765 -11.14 12.91 -35.16
C ASN A 765 -10.98 11.40 -35.34
N LYS A 766 -11.09 10.91 -36.58
CA LYS A 766 -10.92 9.49 -36.93
C LYS A 766 -11.85 8.56 -36.16
N CYS A 767 -13.09 8.97 -35.98
CA CYS A 767 -14.08 8.21 -35.23
C CYS A 767 -14.93 7.33 -36.15
N GLU A 768 -15.45 6.23 -35.62
CA GLU A 768 -16.40 5.33 -36.30
C GLU A 768 -17.74 5.32 -35.57
N ILE A 769 -18.82 5.73 -36.24
CA ILE A 769 -20.16 5.79 -35.67
C ILE A 769 -21.05 4.85 -36.47
N SER A 770 -21.75 3.93 -35.81
CA SER A 770 -22.68 2.99 -36.45
C SER A 770 -24.02 2.97 -35.70
N VAL A 771 -25.07 3.43 -36.36
CA VAL A 771 -26.40 3.60 -35.75
C VAL A 771 -27.50 3.20 -36.71
N SER A 772 -28.71 2.98 -36.18
CA SER A 772 -29.91 2.78 -37.00
C SER A 772 -30.73 4.05 -37.18
N GLY A 773 -30.71 4.94 -36.18
CA GLY A 773 -31.42 6.22 -36.18
C GLY A 773 -30.51 7.39 -36.58
N ARG A 774 -30.63 8.49 -35.85
CA ARG A 774 -29.76 9.65 -36.03
C ARG A 774 -28.43 9.44 -35.28
N ALA A 775 -27.31 9.69 -35.94
CA ALA A 775 -25.98 9.54 -35.36
C ALA A 775 -25.65 10.66 -34.39
N LEU A 776 -25.61 11.91 -34.88
CA LEU A 776 -25.18 13.07 -34.09
C LEU A 776 -26.26 14.14 -34.02
N HIS A 777 -26.39 14.76 -32.85
CA HIS A 777 -27.24 15.91 -32.61
C HIS A 777 -26.42 17.04 -31.97
N VAL A 778 -26.31 18.17 -32.67
CA VAL A 778 -25.54 19.35 -32.22
C VAL A 778 -26.50 20.49 -31.89
N SER A 779 -26.51 20.97 -30.65
CA SER A 779 -27.42 22.02 -30.19
C SER A 779 -26.79 22.90 -29.10
N GLY A 780 -26.33 24.09 -29.47
CA GLY A 780 -26.02 25.19 -28.56
C GLY A 780 -25.31 26.34 -29.29
N ASP A 781 -25.68 27.59 -29.01
CA ASP A 781 -25.11 28.77 -29.68
C ASP A 781 -23.61 28.99 -29.37
N GLY A 782 -23.14 28.54 -28.21
CA GLY A 782 -21.72 28.50 -27.83
C GLY A 782 -20.93 27.27 -28.30
N VAL A 783 -21.55 26.32 -29.02
CA VAL A 783 -20.91 25.05 -29.42
C VAL A 783 -19.98 25.23 -30.62
N GLY A 784 -18.71 24.88 -30.46
CA GLY A 784 -17.77 24.68 -31.56
C GLY A 784 -17.60 23.20 -31.86
N PHE A 785 -18.18 22.70 -32.96
CA PHE A 785 -18.15 21.28 -33.33
C PHE A 785 -17.30 21.04 -34.57
N THR A 786 -16.41 20.06 -34.49
CA THR A 786 -15.64 19.56 -35.64
C THR A 786 -15.71 18.04 -35.70
N ILE A 787 -15.90 17.50 -36.90
CA ILE A 787 -15.76 16.08 -37.18
C ILE A 787 -14.87 15.88 -38.41
N ARG A 788 -13.76 15.16 -38.23
CA ARG A 788 -12.71 14.98 -39.24
C ARG A 788 -12.36 13.52 -39.46
N ASP A 789 -12.09 13.17 -40.71
CA ASP A 789 -11.54 11.86 -41.11
C ASP A 789 -12.30 10.67 -40.51
N SER A 790 -13.60 10.82 -40.26
CA SER A 790 -14.44 9.87 -39.53
C SER A 790 -15.38 9.08 -40.45
N LYS A 791 -15.87 7.95 -39.97
CA LYS A 791 -16.84 7.09 -40.67
C LYS A 791 -18.19 7.11 -39.94
N ILE A 792 -19.28 7.35 -40.65
CA ILE A 792 -20.64 7.33 -40.11
C ILE A 792 -21.49 6.37 -40.95
N GLY A 793 -21.88 5.25 -40.35
CA GLY A 793 -22.79 4.25 -40.92
C GLY A 793 -24.20 4.37 -40.35
N ILE A 794 -25.18 4.57 -41.24
CA ILE A 794 -26.60 4.63 -40.93
C ILE A 794 -27.27 3.38 -41.50
N ASN A 795 -27.66 2.47 -40.60
CA ASN A 795 -28.13 1.13 -40.95
C ASN A 795 -29.65 0.95 -40.82
N GLY A 796 -30.40 2.02 -40.54
CA GLY A 796 -31.86 1.98 -40.39
C GLY A 796 -32.61 2.83 -41.42
N SER A 797 -33.93 2.66 -41.44
CA SER A 797 -34.80 3.16 -42.52
C SER A 797 -34.99 4.67 -42.58
N TRP A 798 -34.69 5.39 -41.48
CA TRP A 798 -35.00 6.82 -41.30
C TRP A 798 -33.83 7.64 -40.73
N GLY A 799 -32.63 7.07 -40.68
CA GLY A 799 -31.52 7.67 -39.94
C GLY A 799 -30.91 8.90 -40.62
N GLN A 800 -30.19 9.70 -39.83
CA GLN A 800 -29.50 10.91 -40.28
C GLN A 800 -28.07 10.89 -39.77
N ALA A 801 -27.12 11.42 -40.53
CA ALA A 801 -25.74 11.52 -40.09
C ALA A 801 -25.56 12.63 -39.05
N LEU A 802 -26.11 13.82 -39.32
CA LEU A 802 -25.98 14.98 -38.44
C LEU A 802 -27.24 15.83 -38.49
N TYR A 803 -27.79 16.12 -37.31
CA TYR A 803 -28.82 17.14 -37.11
C TYR A 803 -28.22 18.29 -36.31
N VAL A 804 -28.19 19.47 -36.89
CA VAL A 804 -27.64 20.69 -36.27
C VAL A 804 -28.80 21.63 -35.98
N GLU A 805 -29.07 21.83 -34.70
CA GLU A 805 -30.01 22.84 -34.23
C GLU A 805 -29.26 24.16 -34.05
N GLN A 806 -28.19 24.19 -33.26
CA GLN A 806 -27.41 25.41 -33.01
C GLN A 806 -25.93 25.10 -32.88
N ALA A 807 -25.07 25.99 -33.41
CA ALA A 807 -23.61 25.90 -33.28
C ALA A 807 -22.92 27.23 -33.62
N ARG A 808 -21.94 27.66 -32.81
CA ARG A 808 -21.07 28.81 -33.13
C ARG A 808 -20.28 28.56 -34.42
N ASN A 809 -19.63 27.40 -34.48
CA ASN A 809 -18.80 26.99 -35.60
C ASN A 809 -18.91 25.49 -35.84
N LEU A 810 -19.06 25.11 -37.11
CA LEU A 810 -19.22 23.75 -37.57
C LEU A 810 -18.21 23.44 -38.68
N LEU A 811 -17.47 22.35 -38.53
CA LEU A 811 -16.61 21.81 -39.57
C LEU A 811 -16.83 20.30 -39.74
N ILE A 812 -17.20 19.90 -40.95
CA ILE A 812 -17.40 18.51 -41.35
C ILE A 812 -16.42 18.26 -42.51
N GLU A 813 -15.29 17.62 -42.23
CA GLU A 813 -14.18 17.50 -43.18
C GLU A 813 -13.66 16.07 -43.34
N GLY A 814 -13.49 15.60 -44.57
CA GLY A 814 -12.79 14.31 -44.81
C GLY A 814 -13.55 13.05 -44.37
N ASN A 815 -14.85 13.14 -44.11
CA ASN A 815 -15.62 12.02 -43.54
C ASN A 815 -16.21 11.10 -44.63
N GLU A 816 -16.40 9.83 -44.28
CA GLU A 816 -17.15 8.84 -45.06
C GLU A 816 -18.51 8.59 -44.40
N ILE A 817 -19.60 8.99 -45.05
CA ILE A 817 -20.97 8.86 -44.56
C ILE A 817 -21.73 7.88 -45.46
N ARG A 818 -22.20 6.76 -44.91
CA ARG A 818 -22.95 5.73 -45.64
C ARG A 818 -24.33 5.53 -45.03
N ALA A 819 -25.37 5.63 -45.85
CA ALA A 819 -26.76 5.36 -45.47
C ALA A 819 -27.43 4.51 -46.56
N GLU A 820 -27.16 3.21 -46.54
CA GLU A 820 -27.48 2.30 -47.65
C GLU A 820 -28.83 1.55 -47.46
N HIS A 821 -29.53 1.78 -46.34
CA HIS A 821 -30.78 1.07 -45.99
C HIS A 821 -31.99 2.01 -45.78
N LEU A 822 -31.96 3.23 -46.35
CA LEU A 822 -33.03 4.20 -46.18
C LEU A 822 -34.29 3.77 -46.94
N ALA A 823 -35.45 3.85 -46.29
CA ALA A 823 -36.75 3.49 -46.88
C ALA A 823 -37.36 4.62 -47.72
N GLN A 824 -37.00 5.88 -47.44
CA GLN A 824 -37.37 7.03 -48.25
C GLN A 824 -36.24 8.06 -48.25
N PRO A 825 -36.28 9.06 -49.14
CA PRO A 825 -35.34 10.17 -49.10
C PRO A 825 -35.36 10.92 -47.76
N VAL A 826 -34.18 11.20 -47.21
CA VAL A 826 -33.98 11.99 -45.98
C VAL A 826 -32.93 13.08 -46.19
N ASN A 827 -32.80 13.98 -45.21
CA ASN A 827 -31.67 14.91 -45.12
C ASN A 827 -30.60 14.28 -44.22
N LEU A 828 -29.44 13.91 -44.76
CA LEU A 828 -28.37 13.28 -43.98
C LEU A 828 -27.62 14.27 -43.10
N ILE A 829 -27.20 15.40 -43.67
CA ILE A 829 -26.73 16.57 -42.92
C ILE A 829 -27.84 17.62 -43.01
N GLN A 830 -28.52 17.82 -41.88
CA GLN A 830 -29.68 18.70 -41.76
C GLN A 830 -29.43 19.80 -40.73
N PHE A 831 -29.81 21.03 -41.07
CA PHE A 831 -29.89 22.15 -40.15
C PHE A 831 -31.36 22.48 -39.88
N TYR A 832 -31.85 22.37 -38.64
CA TYR A 832 -33.28 22.48 -38.27
C TYR A 832 -34.26 21.60 -39.03
N LYS A 833 -35.44 21.39 -38.46
CA LYS A 833 -36.56 20.76 -39.15
C LYS A 833 -37.42 21.82 -39.86
N SER A 834 -37.73 21.59 -41.13
CA SER A 834 -38.65 22.40 -41.93
C SER A 834 -39.92 22.78 -41.14
N GLY A 835 -40.15 24.08 -40.96
CA GLY A 835 -41.34 24.65 -40.29
C GLY A 835 -41.18 25.02 -38.81
N GLU A 836 -40.02 24.75 -38.18
CA GLU A 836 -39.75 25.19 -36.81
C GLU A 836 -39.41 26.70 -36.75
N LYS A 837 -39.83 27.39 -35.67
CA LYS A 837 -39.49 28.82 -35.46
C LYS A 837 -37.99 28.93 -35.18
N VAL A 838 -37.22 29.25 -36.20
CA VAL A 838 -35.76 29.36 -36.08
C VAL A 838 -35.36 30.69 -35.41
N ASN A 839 -34.52 30.63 -34.37
CA ASN A 839 -33.85 31.81 -33.82
C ASN A 839 -32.92 32.43 -34.89
N ARG A 840 -32.84 33.76 -34.94
CA ARG A 840 -31.85 34.43 -35.82
C ARG A 840 -30.44 33.98 -35.44
N ASN A 841 -29.60 33.67 -36.42
CA ASN A 841 -28.17 33.33 -36.27
C ASN A 841 -27.86 32.02 -35.50
N ALA A 842 -28.76 31.04 -35.55
CA ALA A 842 -28.58 29.75 -34.87
C ALA A 842 -27.29 28.98 -35.21
N VAL A 843 -26.78 29.13 -36.44
CA VAL A 843 -25.48 28.59 -36.84
C VAL A 843 -24.58 29.70 -37.35
N GLY A 844 -23.47 29.94 -36.65
CA GLY A 844 -22.56 31.07 -36.90
C GLY A 844 -21.64 30.89 -38.10
N ASN A 845 -20.99 29.72 -38.26
CA ASN A 845 -20.19 29.38 -39.43
C ASN A 845 -20.28 27.87 -39.68
N ALA A 846 -20.43 27.45 -40.94
CA ALA A 846 -20.45 26.04 -41.31
C ALA A 846 -19.61 25.77 -42.57
N VAL A 847 -18.70 24.80 -42.46
CA VAL A 847 -17.86 24.31 -43.54
C VAL A 847 -18.05 22.80 -43.67
N ILE A 848 -18.53 22.36 -44.83
CA ILE A 848 -18.73 20.95 -45.19
C ILE A 848 -17.86 20.65 -46.41
N LYS A 849 -16.73 19.98 -46.21
CA LYS A 849 -15.76 19.79 -47.30
C LYS A 849 -15.13 18.41 -47.37
N SER A 850 -14.77 17.98 -48.57
CA SER A 850 -13.97 16.76 -48.76
C SER A 850 -14.60 15.49 -48.18
N ASN A 851 -15.94 15.44 -48.04
CA ASN A 851 -16.64 14.26 -47.53
C ASN A 851 -17.10 13.37 -48.68
N THR A 852 -17.16 12.05 -48.43
CA THR A 852 -17.80 11.06 -49.29
C THR A 852 -19.14 10.66 -48.67
N ILE A 853 -20.25 10.92 -49.36
CA ILE A 853 -21.61 10.63 -48.89
C ILE A 853 -22.26 9.63 -49.85
N VAL A 854 -22.65 8.47 -49.33
CA VAL A 854 -23.25 7.37 -50.11
C VAL A 854 -24.64 7.05 -49.57
N THR A 855 -25.64 7.02 -50.45
CA THR A 855 -27.02 6.64 -50.12
C THR A 855 -27.56 5.54 -51.06
N ASN A 856 -28.63 4.86 -50.66
CA ASN A 856 -29.33 3.90 -51.55
C ASN A 856 -30.51 4.50 -52.33
N ASN A 857 -30.82 5.77 -52.08
CA ASN A 857 -31.88 6.53 -52.77
C ASN A 857 -31.47 8.00 -52.90
N ALA A 858 -32.25 8.81 -53.62
CA ALA A 858 -32.01 10.23 -53.90
C ALA A 858 -32.14 11.19 -52.69
N SER A 859 -31.72 10.75 -51.51
CA SER A 859 -31.62 11.57 -50.29
C SER A 859 -30.75 12.80 -50.49
N LYS A 860 -31.04 13.86 -49.73
CA LYS A 860 -30.21 15.06 -49.69
C LYS A 860 -29.02 14.78 -48.78
N GLY A 861 -27.84 14.66 -49.36
CA GLY A 861 -26.60 14.45 -48.61
C GLY A 861 -26.30 15.65 -47.71
N VAL A 862 -26.48 16.86 -48.25
CA VAL A 862 -26.39 18.12 -47.50
C VAL A 862 -27.61 18.98 -47.83
N SER A 863 -28.33 19.43 -46.79
CA SER A 863 -29.42 20.40 -46.94
C SER A 863 -29.19 21.59 -46.01
N THR A 864 -29.11 22.81 -46.57
CA THR A 864 -28.88 24.06 -45.80
C THR A 864 -30.06 25.03 -45.86
N GLN A 865 -31.15 24.70 -46.55
CA GLN A 865 -32.34 25.56 -46.71
C GLN A 865 -32.90 26.02 -45.35
N ASP A 866 -32.88 25.12 -44.38
CA ASP A 866 -33.42 25.31 -43.04
C ASP A 866 -32.37 25.87 -42.05
N GLY A 867 -31.21 26.35 -42.51
CA GLY A 867 -30.10 26.83 -41.67
C GLY A 867 -30.37 28.05 -40.78
N GLY A 868 -31.58 28.59 -40.81
CA GLY A 868 -32.06 29.67 -39.96
C GLY A 868 -32.06 31.07 -40.58
N ALA A 869 -33.03 31.88 -40.16
CA ALA A 869 -33.20 33.24 -40.67
C ALA A 869 -31.99 34.11 -40.31
N GLY A 870 -31.24 34.58 -41.31
CA GLY A 870 -30.03 35.40 -41.12
C GLY A 870 -28.72 34.63 -40.96
N ALA A 871 -28.73 33.29 -41.03
CA ALA A 871 -27.50 32.51 -41.02
C ALA A 871 -26.61 32.88 -42.24
N PRO A 872 -25.28 33.00 -42.06
CA PRO A 872 -24.37 33.37 -43.13
C PRO A 872 -24.32 32.31 -44.24
N ALA A 873 -23.63 32.64 -45.32
CA ALA A 873 -23.31 31.69 -46.38
C ALA A 873 -22.48 30.54 -45.79
N PHE A 874 -22.93 29.31 -46.00
CA PHE A 874 -22.17 28.13 -45.64
C PHE A 874 -21.24 27.73 -46.78
N THR A 875 -20.14 27.07 -46.47
CA THR A 875 -19.16 26.58 -47.47
C THR A 875 -19.35 25.08 -47.66
N VAL A 876 -19.70 24.65 -48.87
CA VAL A 876 -19.91 23.24 -49.24
C VAL A 876 -19.04 22.91 -50.44
N THR A 877 -17.84 22.36 -50.24
CA THR A 877 -16.87 22.17 -51.34
C THR A 877 -16.20 20.81 -51.38
N ASP A 878 -15.81 20.37 -52.57
CA ASP A 878 -14.96 19.19 -52.77
C ASP A 878 -15.57 17.88 -52.21
N ASN A 879 -16.89 17.79 -52.07
CA ASN A 879 -17.58 16.58 -51.58
C ASN A 879 -17.93 15.64 -52.73
N VAL A 880 -17.89 14.33 -52.50
CA VAL A 880 -18.35 13.28 -53.43
C VAL A 880 -19.68 12.72 -52.92
N LEU A 881 -20.74 12.85 -53.69
CA LEU A 881 -22.08 12.36 -53.35
C LEU A 881 -22.48 11.24 -54.31
N VAL A 882 -22.64 10.02 -53.80
CA VAL A 882 -23.09 8.85 -54.56
C VAL A 882 -24.54 8.57 -54.23
N ASN A 883 -25.41 8.60 -55.24
CA ASN A 883 -26.87 8.52 -55.13
C ASN A 883 -27.52 9.60 -54.25
N ALA A 884 -26.76 10.61 -53.82
CA ALA A 884 -27.25 11.70 -52.97
C ALA A 884 -27.26 13.05 -53.73
N THR A 885 -28.09 13.98 -53.25
CA THR A 885 -28.27 15.32 -53.84
C THR A 885 -27.83 16.43 -52.88
N LEU A 886 -27.63 17.65 -53.40
CA LEU A 886 -27.39 18.86 -52.63
C LEU A 886 -28.64 19.75 -52.65
N ASP A 887 -29.01 20.30 -51.50
CA ASP A 887 -30.11 21.27 -51.35
C ASP A 887 -29.63 22.51 -50.60
N LEU A 888 -29.03 23.44 -51.34
CA LEU A 888 -28.28 24.58 -50.76
C LEU A 888 -29.02 25.91 -50.90
N LYS A 889 -28.80 26.83 -49.94
CA LYS A 889 -29.23 28.22 -50.08
C LYS A 889 -28.50 28.87 -51.26
N LYS A 890 -29.17 29.79 -51.96
CA LYS A 890 -28.57 30.53 -53.09
C LYS A 890 -27.28 31.28 -52.73
N ALA A 891 -27.15 31.71 -51.48
CA ALA A 891 -25.99 32.46 -51.00
C ALA A 891 -24.80 31.56 -50.58
N ASP A 892 -24.98 30.25 -50.48
CA ASP A 892 -23.92 29.34 -50.04
C ASP A 892 -22.82 29.21 -51.10
N VAL A 893 -21.59 29.02 -50.62
CA VAL A 893 -20.43 28.79 -51.49
C VAL A 893 -20.39 27.31 -51.83
N GLN A 894 -20.69 26.94 -53.08
CA GLN A 894 -20.47 25.59 -53.59
C GLN A 894 -19.38 25.54 -54.67
N ARG A 895 -18.44 24.59 -54.56
CA ARG A 895 -17.36 24.39 -55.53
C ARG A 895 -16.91 22.93 -55.54
N ASN A 896 -16.64 22.38 -56.73
CA ASN A 896 -16.05 21.03 -56.91
C ASN A 896 -16.80 19.88 -56.20
N ASN A 897 -18.11 20.01 -55.95
CA ASN A 897 -18.87 18.86 -55.46
C ASN A 897 -19.20 17.94 -56.65
N GLU A 898 -18.92 16.65 -56.51
CA GLU A 898 -19.17 15.62 -57.51
C GLU A 898 -20.46 14.86 -57.17
N LEU A 899 -21.41 14.81 -58.12
CA LEU A 899 -22.67 14.08 -57.99
C LEU A 899 -22.62 12.86 -58.89
N ILE A 900 -22.64 11.66 -58.29
CA ILE A 900 -22.55 10.38 -58.99
C ILE A 900 -23.89 9.66 -58.81
N SER A 901 -24.64 9.45 -59.89
CA SER A 901 -25.81 8.56 -59.87
C SER A 901 -25.33 7.10 -59.97
N GLY A 902 -25.71 6.26 -59.02
CA GLY A 902 -25.53 4.81 -59.09
C GLY A 902 -26.38 4.22 -60.21
N GLN A 903 -25.82 3.22 -60.91
CA GLN A 903 -26.57 2.39 -61.86
C GLN A 903 -27.56 1.45 -61.15
#